data_AF-A0A8J5WIX5-F1
#
_entry.id   AF-A0A8J5WIX5-F1
#
_cell.length_a   1.000
_cell.length_b   1.000
_cell.length_c   1.000
_cell.angle_alpha   90.00
_cell.angle_beta   90.00
_cell.angle_gamma   90.00
#
_symmetry.space_group_name_H-M   'P 1'
#
loop_
_entity.id
_entity.type
_entity.pdbx_description
1 polymer ?
#
loop_
_entity_poly.entity_id
_entity_poly.type
_entity_poly.pdbx_seq_one_letter_code
_entity_poly.pdbx_strand_id
1 'polypeptide(L)'
;MAYCKFHSSSTVPAFALILLVLLGGGGGGGGGGGPAAAEAASAHLHFYMHDVLTGSAPTAVQVLNGPRGHFGDTIVIDDMLTATDSPSSSAVGRAKGQYVWASVGNPELLVTMEVVLTAGPCVVDDLTYKFINKKAKKEHILDARLSHDWAWHFSVFSELQLRASDGIEKFVWKLHRHSPQLSLIKGLYLEGCKWFNKNHYLKDICNSILLLRYLSLRGTNVTRLPREINNLCELEILDIRETQMVASDTRDVLLLKRKRLLAGTSSDDDTCSNTVQIPSRIQKMVDMEVLSNVMASPRGTELKGIKYLCRLRKLGVIIQDKDYHHEKLLTVISDLKDTIQSLSITIILTTTKTEGTAPYPGKLSSLRPNVEDRLLRRSKHLESLSIKGETHRVDDLLSFFTQNATRLAKVTLNRTQLSQERLNKFADLAKLRCVRLRHKAYTSPKLTFNKDKFQHLRCLLIDDLQMTDTIDFEDGATPELEKMALSSTSIKYLSGIGGLPKLKELDLKGNEFLLLLLKDDKAATHTDDQLCTATTNSLLAFRKEEFKHLELLLIDAQLNTNSIFEDGAALELRKIILLSLENIRSLHGTSNLPRLSELELKGDNNNILHSLLEQTNVNRLAKVTLHGTKLKKGDLQVLAKKPNMHCLVLMDESYEDENSQLSFNKEEFPRLKLLIVNCSAIESISFTDGAAPKLEEITWTFNRMDSLSGIENLPKLKRLVFIGDYIPYQVRDDIKSHPMPIVFTRRVMPQKQDDEDHDDTRSSFLSCFSNNCVGRC
;
A
#
# COMPACT_ATOMS: atom_id res chain seq x y z
N MET A 1 2.07 -6.02 12.29
CA MET A 1 2.72 -6.48 13.53
C MET A 1 4.16 -6.80 13.20
N ALA A 2 5.00 -5.78 13.13
CA ALA A 2 6.43 -5.99 12.95
C ALA A 2 7.03 -6.38 14.31
N TYR A 3 7.82 -7.44 14.30
CA TYR A 3 8.76 -7.79 15.34
C TYR A 3 10.11 -7.19 14.94
N CYS A 4 10.81 -6.51 15.84
CA CYS A 4 12.18 -6.07 15.55
C CYS A 4 13.11 -6.49 16.69
N LYS A 5 14.27 -7.10 16.41
CA LYS A 5 15.29 -7.38 17.42
C LYS A 5 16.46 -6.40 17.28
N PHE A 6 16.76 -5.67 18.35
CA PHE A 6 17.84 -4.69 18.41
C PHE A 6 19.00 -5.19 19.29
N HIS A 7 20.24 -4.89 18.90
CA HIS A 7 21.43 -4.94 19.77
C HIS A 7 22.25 -3.65 19.60
N SER A 8 22.84 -3.15 20.69
CA SER A 8 23.66 -1.93 20.72
C SER A 8 24.79 -2.05 21.74
N SER A 9 25.99 -1.54 21.42
CA SER A 9 27.16 -1.43 22.31
C SER A 9 27.96 -0.19 21.87
N SER A 10 28.30 0.71 22.78
CA SER A 10 28.55 2.13 22.45
C SER A 10 30.01 2.57 22.26
N THR A 11 30.85 1.76 21.61
CA THR A 11 32.08 2.25 20.95
C THR A 11 32.25 1.63 19.56
N VAL A 12 31.48 2.12 18.58
CA VAL A 12 31.50 1.78 17.13
C VAL A 12 31.68 0.27 16.87
N PRO A 13 30.56 -0.47 16.70
CA PRO A 13 30.05 -0.53 15.33
C PRO A 13 28.51 -0.58 15.19
N ALA A 14 28.08 -0.22 13.98
CA ALA A 14 26.86 -0.65 13.27
C ALA A 14 25.65 -1.21 14.08
N PHE A 15 24.55 -0.45 14.07
CA PHE A 15 23.21 -0.94 14.39
C PHE A 15 22.87 -2.27 13.71
N ALA A 16 22.59 -3.30 14.52
CA ALA A 16 21.94 -4.53 14.10
C ALA A 16 20.42 -4.39 14.24
N LEU A 17 19.78 -3.86 13.18
CA LEU A 17 18.32 -3.81 13.04
C LEU A 17 17.83 -5.11 12.40
N ILE A 18 17.27 -6.05 13.17
CA ILE A 18 16.60 -7.23 12.62
C ILE A 18 15.10 -6.92 12.56
N LEU A 19 14.51 -6.80 11.37
CA LEU A 19 13.04 -6.65 11.21
C LEU A 19 12.39 -7.95 10.72
N LEU A 20 11.23 -8.28 11.29
CA LEU A 20 10.41 -9.46 11.01
C LEU A 20 8.95 -9.00 10.88
N VAL A 21 8.52 -8.63 9.66
CA VAL A 21 7.19 -8.06 9.42
C VAL A 21 6.13 -9.15 9.37
N LEU A 22 5.25 -9.22 10.38
CA LEU A 22 4.00 -10.00 10.28
C LEU A 22 2.87 -9.07 9.83
N LEU A 23 2.58 -9.11 8.53
CA LEU A 23 1.47 -8.38 7.93
C LEU A 23 0.15 -8.79 8.62
N GLY A 24 -0.52 -7.79 9.19
CA GLY A 24 -1.90 -7.89 9.65
C GLY A 24 -2.71 -6.97 8.79
N GLY A 25 -3.58 -7.52 7.93
CA GLY A 25 -4.25 -6.75 6.90
C GLY A 25 -5.25 -5.74 7.45
N GLY A 26 -4.78 -4.53 7.77
CA GLY A 26 -5.56 -3.30 7.59
C GLY A 26 -5.58 -2.99 6.09
N GLY A 27 -6.78 -2.91 5.50
CA GLY A 27 -6.93 -2.78 4.05
C GLY A 27 -6.52 -1.41 3.49
N GLY A 28 -5.22 -1.22 3.26
CA GLY A 28 -4.76 -0.50 2.09
C GLY A 28 -4.98 -1.40 0.88
N GLY A 29 -6.05 -1.14 0.11
CA GLY A 29 -6.17 -1.68 -1.24
C GLY A 29 -5.26 -0.86 -2.14
N GLY A 30 -4.48 -1.51 -2.99
CA GLY A 30 -3.53 -0.82 -3.84
C GLY A 30 -4.23 0.09 -4.85
N GLY A 31 -3.99 1.39 -4.74
CA GLY A 31 -3.55 2.08 -5.94
C GLY A 31 -2.12 1.62 -6.22
N GLY A 32 -1.76 1.40 -7.48
CA GLY A 32 -0.41 1.04 -7.94
C GLY A 32 0.62 2.16 -7.79
N GLY A 33 0.58 2.88 -6.68
CA GLY A 33 1.61 3.80 -6.22
C GLY A 33 2.81 2.99 -5.75
N GLY A 34 3.61 2.55 -6.70
CA GLY A 34 5.00 2.25 -6.44
C GLY A 34 5.64 3.44 -5.71
N PRO A 35 6.53 3.19 -4.73
CA PRO A 35 6.75 4.09 -3.62
C PRO A 35 7.09 5.49 -4.09
N ALA A 36 6.34 6.47 -3.60
CA ALA A 36 6.89 7.79 -3.41
C ALA A 36 7.95 7.68 -2.31
N ALA A 37 9.18 7.29 -2.65
CA ALA A 37 10.28 7.88 -1.92
C ALA A 37 10.25 9.38 -2.26
N ALA A 38 9.59 10.10 -1.37
CA ALA A 38 10.37 10.76 -0.35
C ALA A 38 11.87 10.97 -0.70
N GLU A 39 12.32 12.12 -0.30
CA GLU A 39 13.67 12.35 0.19
C GLU A 39 14.41 11.08 0.68
N ALA A 40 15.74 11.15 0.76
CA ALA A 40 16.49 10.22 1.60
C ALA A 40 16.23 10.42 3.11
N ALA A 41 15.00 10.82 3.48
CA ALA A 41 14.22 10.28 4.58
C ALA A 41 14.21 8.74 4.52
N SER A 42 15.37 8.17 4.83
CA SER A 42 15.52 7.13 5.83
C SER A 42 14.19 6.79 6.52
N ALA A 43 13.70 5.57 6.29
CA ALA A 43 12.50 5.05 6.93
C ALA A 43 12.76 4.90 8.44
N HIS A 44 12.64 6.02 9.17
CA HIS A 44 12.85 6.08 10.60
C HIS A 44 11.69 5.38 11.31
N LEU A 45 11.98 4.26 11.94
CA LEU A 45 11.08 3.61 12.88
C LEU A 45 11.05 4.47 14.15
N HIS A 46 10.22 5.52 14.16
CA HIS A 46 10.14 6.49 15.24
C HIS A 46 8.99 6.13 16.19
N PHE A 47 9.35 5.78 17.42
CA PHE A 47 8.46 5.59 18.55
C PHE A 47 9.24 5.97 19.83
N TYR A 48 8.52 6.19 20.91
CA TYR A 48 9.12 6.52 22.21
C TYR A 48 8.84 5.40 23.20
N MET A 49 9.89 4.96 23.88
CA MET A 49 9.86 3.90 24.88
C MET A 49 9.95 4.54 26.27
N HIS A 50 9.13 4.08 27.21
CA HIS A 50 9.00 4.69 28.53
C HIS A 50 9.33 3.69 29.64
N ASP A 51 10.61 3.67 30.03
CA ASP A 51 11.12 2.86 31.13
C ASP A 51 10.52 3.31 32.47
N VAL A 52 9.65 2.49 33.08
CA VAL A 52 9.13 2.75 34.43
C VAL A 52 9.98 1.99 35.45
N LEU A 53 11.02 2.66 35.95
CA LEU A 53 11.97 2.11 36.94
C LEU A 53 11.42 2.07 38.38
N THR A 54 10.39 2.87 38.68
CA THR A 54 9.86 3.04 40.05
C THR A 54 8.34 3.20 40.05
N GLY A 55 7.67 2.77 41.13
CA GLY A 55 6.23 2.89 41.32
C GLY A 55 5.57 1.56 41.68
N SER A 56 4.24 1.49 41.66
CA SER A 56 3.48 0.28 42.04
C SER A 56 3.45 -0.82 40.96
N ALA A 57 3.94 -0.53 39.75
CA ALA A 57 4.02 -1.46 38.64
C ALA A 57 5.18 -1.06 37.70
N PRO A 58 6.44 -1.25 38.12
CA PRO A 58 7.60 -0.97 37.28
C PRO A 58 7.63 -1.89 36.06
N THR A 59 8.02 -1.35 34.91
CA THR A 59 8.13 -2.07 33.62
C THR A 59 9.58 -2.38 33.25
N ALA A 60 10.54 -1.70 33.88
CA ALA A 60 11.97 -1.97 33.81
C ALA A 60 12.48 -2.34 35.22
N VAL A 61 12.93 -3.58 35.42
CA VAL A 61 13.25 -4.16 36.74
C VAL A 61 14.63 -4.83 36.73
N GLN A 62 15.51 -4.41 37.64
CA GLN A 62 16.81 -5.05 37.84
C GLN A 62 16.63 -6.45 38.45
N VAL A 63 17.16 -7.47 37.76
CA VAL A 63 17.03 -8.90 38.12
C VAL A 63 18.36 -9.55 38.48
N LEU A 64 19.49 -8.97 38.05
CA LEU A 64 20.84 -9.41 38.43
C LEU A 64 21.68 -8.18 38.79
N ASN A 65 22.53 -8.34 39.79
CA ASN A 65 23.52 -7.35 40.19
C ASN A 65 24.91 -7.79 39.71
N GLY A 66 25.67 -6.85 39.17
CA GLY A 66 27.03 -7.02 38.69
C GLY A 66 28.01 -7.37 39.83
N PRO A 67 29.05 -8.18 39.57
CA PRO A 67 30.00 -8.57 40.60
C PRO A 67 30.93 -7.43 41.06
N ARG A 68 31.07 -6.33 40.29
CA ARG A 68 31.90 -5.16 40.64
C ARG A 68 31.33 -3.87 40.04
N GLY A 69 30.84 -2.98 40.90
CA GLY A 69 30.10 -1.80 40.44
C GLY A 69 28.85 -2.20 39.67
N HIS A 70 28.44 -1.37 38.70
CA HIS A 70 27.28 -1.69 37.86
C HIS A 70 27.58 -2.73 36.76
N PHE A 71 28.84 -3.05 36.46
CA PHE A 71 29.19 -3.96 35.36
C PHE A 71 28.59 -5.36 35.56
N GLY A 72 27.69 -5.76 34.66
CA GLY A 72 26.90 -6.99 34.74
C GLY A 72 25.49 -6.82 35.31
N ASP A 73 25.12 -5.63 35.81
CA ASP A 73 23.73 -5.32 36.18
C ASP A 73 22.80 -5.61 35.00
N THR A 74 21.78 -6.45 35.24
CA THR A 74 20.81 -6.84 34.21
C THR A 74 19.42 -6.39 34.61
N ILE A 75 18.78 -5.61 33.74
CA ILE A 75 17.44 -5.06 33.90
C ILE A 75 16.55 -5.70 32.84
N VAL A 76 15.44 -6.32 33.23
CA VAL A 76 14.44 -6.87 32.30
C VAL A 76 13.36 -5.82 32.05
N ILE A 77 12.92 -5.70 30.79
CA ILE A 77 11.97 -4.68 30.34
C ILE A 77 10.74 -5.26 29.61
N ASP A 78 9.57 -4.64 29.82
CA ASP A 78 8.32 -4.83 29.04
C ASP A 78 7.58 -3.50 28.86
N ASP A 79 8.28 -2.51 28.28
CA ASP A 79 7.86 -1.11 28.20
C ASP A 79 6.84 -0.83 27.08
N MET A 80 6.04 0.20 27.31
CA MET A 80 5.08 0.69 26.32
C MET A 80 5.77 1.56 25.27
N LEU A 81 5.45 1.33 24.00
CA LEU A 81 5.89 2.19 22.89
C LEU A 81 4.75 3.14 22.50
N THR A 82 5.05 4.43 22.38
CA THR A 82 4.09 5.49 22.09
C THR A 82 4.44 6.26 20.81
N ALA A 83 3.43 6.91 20.21
CA ALA A 83 3.59 7.66 18.97
C ALA A 83 4.37 8.98 19.12
N THR A 84 4.32 9.59 20.31
CA THR A 84 5.15 10.75 20.69
C THR A 84 5.85 10.49 22.02
N ASP A 85 6.77 11.38 22.37
CA ASP A 85 7.46 11.51 23.66
C ASP A 85 6.56 11.60 24.89
N SER A 86 5.25 11.80 24.72
CA SER A 86 4.30 11.79 25.82
C SER A 86 3.87 10.35 26.17
N PRO A 87 4.02 9.90 27.44
CA PRO A 87 3.52 8.60 27.91
C PRO A 87 2.00 8.43 27.78
N SER A 88 1.25 9.54 27.65
CA SER A 88 -0.21 9.53 27.44
C SER A 88 -0.63 9.54 25.96
N SER A 89 0.33 9.59 25.03
CA SER A 89 0.04 9.50 23.59
C SER A 89 -0.33 8.07 23.18
N SER A 90 -0.83 7.90 21.95
CA SER A 90 -1.34 6.59 21.49
C SER A 90 -0.25 5.52 21.49
N ALA A 91 -0.50 4.41 22.20
CA ALA A 91 0.37 3.24 22.19
C ALA A 91 0.46 2.62 20.78
N VAL A 92 1.67 2.50 20.25
CA VAL A 92 1.99 1.93 18.93
C VAL A 92 2.53 0.51 19.01
N GLY A 93 2.99 0.08 20.18
CA GLY A 93 3.55 -1.27 20.42
C GLY A 93 4.06 -1.45 21.84
N ARG A 94 4.87 -2.50 22.06
CA ARG A 94 5.66 -2.73 23.28
C ARG A 94 7.09 -3.13 22.94
N ALA A 95 8.05 -2.81 23.79
CA ALA A 95 9.42 -3.31 23.73
C ALA A 95 9.66 -4.29 24.90
N LYS A 96 10.18 -5.48 24.60
CA LYS A 96 10.39 -6.56 25.56
C LYS A 96 11.82 -7.04 25.50
N GLY A 97 12.53 -7.13 26.61
CA GLY A 97 13.95 -7.46 26.51
C GLY A 97 14.71 -7.29 27.81
N GLN A 98 15.99 -6.92 27.65
CA GLN A 98 16.87 -6.60 28.76
C GLN A 98 17.89 -5.52 28.39
N TYR A 99 18.30 -4.76 29.40
CA TYR A 99 19.55 -4.01 29.41
C TYR A 99 20.58 -4.79 30.23
N VAL A 100 21.82 -4.81 29.76
CA VAL A 100 22.98 -5.28 30.54
C VAL A 100 24.00 -4.17 30.58
N TRP A 101 24.47 -3.79 31.76
CA TRP A 101 25.56 -2.82 31.89
C TRP A 101 26.88 -3.46 31.46
N ALA A 102 27.35 -3.09 30.27
CA ALA A 102 28.34 -3.87 29.51
C ALA A 102 29.79 -3.34 29.63
N SER A 103 30.00 -2.29 30.40
CA SER A 103 31.27 -1.59 30.59
C SER A 103 31.68 -1.50 32.05
N VAL A 104 32.99 -1.58 32.31
CA VAL A 104 33.59 -1.46 33.67
C VAL A 104 33.90 0.01 34.02
N GLY A 105 33.79 0.92 33.05
CA GLY A 105 34.10 2.35 33.18
C GLY A 105 32.86 3.25 33.01
N ASN A 106 32.78 3.96 31.88
CA ASN A 106 31.64 4.81 31.52
C ASN A 106 30.32 4.03 31.52
N PRO A 107 29.16 4.63 31.83
CA PRO A 107 27.86 3.96 31.75
C PRO A 107 27.49 3.58 30.31
N GLU A 108 27.61 2.29 29.97
CA GLU A 108 27.22 1.76 28.65
C GLU A 108 26.29 0.56 28.80
N LEU A 109 25.14 0.62 28.11
CA LEU A 109 24.10 -0.41 28.16
C LEU A 109 24.08 -1.23 26.87
N LEU A 110 24.29 -2.54 27.01
CA LEU A 110 23.94 -3.52 25.99
C LEU A 110 22.43 -3.77 26.04
N VAL A 111 21.70 -3.17 25.11
CA VAL A 111 20.27 -3.40 24.93
C VAL A 111 20.05 -4.66 24.08
N THR A 112 19.18 -5.57 24.52
CA THR A 112 18.65 -6.66 23.70
C THR A 112 17.13 -6.67 23.83
N MET A 113 16.41 -6.17 22.81
CA MET A 113 14.94 -6.05 22.87
C MET A 113 14.23 -6.54 21.61
N GLU A 114 13.01 -7.04 21.81
CA GLU A 114 11.97 -7.38 20.84
C GLU A 114 10.91 -6.27 20.83
N VAL A 115 10.83 -5.53 19.73
CA VAL A 115 9.83 -4.47 19.50
C VAL A 115 8.65 -5.05 18.75
N VAL A 116 7.46 -5.01 19.38
CA VAL A 116 6.21 -5.57 18.87
C VAL A 116 5.23 -4.45 18.54
N LEU A 117 5.15 -4.06 17.27
CA LEU A 117 4.27 -2.97 16.82
C LEU A 117 2.83 -3.45 16.58
N THR A 118 1.86 -2.82 17.22
CA THR A 118 0.43 -3.17 17.16
C THR A 118 -0.40 -2.26 16.26
N ALA A 119 0.14 -1.11 15.84
CA ALA A 119 -0.51 -0.16 14.93
C ALA A 119 0.41 0.29 13.79
N GLY A 120 -0.18 0.88 12.75
CA GLY A 120 0.53 1.43 11.58
C GLY A 120 0.76 0.44 10.41
N PRO A 121 0.80 0.92 9.16
CA PRO A 121 1.28 0.12 8.04
C PRO A 121 2.81 -0.03 8.14
N CYS A 122 3.29 -1.26 8.14
CA CYS A 122 4.72 -1.56 8.08
C CYS A 122 4.95 -2.50 6.90
N VAL A 123 5.54 -1.95 5.84
CA VAL A 123 6.12 -2.69 4.72
C VAL A 123 7.61 -2.36 4.79
N VAL A 124 8.44 -3.38 4.97
CA VAL A 124 9.87 -3.23 4.71
C VAL A 124 10.02 -3.27 3.20
N ASP A 125 10.43 -2.16 2.61
CA ASP A 125 10.74 -2.08 1.20
C ASP A 125 11.99 -2.91 0.86
N ASP A 126 12.14 -3.21 -0.43
CA ASP A 126 13.20 -4.07 -0.95
C ASP A 126 14.62 -3.56 -0.65
N LEU A 127 14.82 -2.24 -0.56
CA LEU A 127 16.11 -1.61 -0.25
C LEU A 127 16.42 -1.71 1.25
N THR A 128 15.45 -1.42 2.12
CA THR A 128 15.56 -1.63 3.56
C THR A 128 15.79 -3.10 3.89
N TYR A 129 15.12 -4.02 3.18
CA TYR A 129 15.34 -5.47 3.32
C TYR A 129 16.77 -5.88 2.94
N LYS A 130 17.26 -5.43 1.78
CA LYS A 130 18.63 -5.67 1.33
C LYS A 130 19.66 -5.07 2.28
N PHE A 131 19.38 -3.91 2.88
CA PHE A 131 20.22 -3.29 3.91
C PHE A 131 20.26 -4.11 5.20
N ILE A 132 19.10 -4.55 5.72
CA ILE A 132 18.99 -5.42 6.90
C ILE A 132 19.79 -6.70 6.69
N ASN A 133 19.64 -7.37 5.55
CA ASN A 133 20.40 -8.59 5.25
C ASN A 133 21.91 -8.35 5.11
N LYS A 134 22.32 -7.23 4.48
CA LYS A 134 23.72 -6.83 4.40
C LYS A 134 24.33 -6.57 5.78
N LYS A 135 23.57 -5.96 6.69
CA LYS A 135 23.96 -5.77 8.10
C LYS A 135 24.00 -7.09 8.86
N ALA A 136 22.96 -7.91 8.78
CA ALA A 136 22.89 -9.20 9.46
C ALA A 136 24.03 -10.16 9.04
N LYS A 137 24.52 -10.10 7.79
CA LYS A 137 25.74 -10.83 7.38
C LYS A 137 27.02 -10.22 7.93
N LYS A 138 27.14 -8.89 7.96
CA LYS A 138 28.32 -8.20 8.51
C LYS A 138 28.49 -8.46 10.01
N GLU A 139 27.38 -8.45 10.75
CA GLU A 139 27.36 -8.67 12.20
C GLU A 139 27.17 -10.17 12.57
N HIS A 140 27.46 -11.10 11.63
CA HIS A 140 27.43 -12.57 11.83
C HIS A 140 26.09 -13.18 12.35
N ILE A 141 24.98 -12.50 12.11
CA ILE A 141 23.62 -12.92 12.51
C ILE A 141 23.03 -13.93 11.49
N LEU A 142 23.42 -13.80 10.21
CA LEU A 142 23.20 -14.80 9.16
C LEU A 142 24.52 -15.56 8.89
N ASP A 143 24.46 -16.85 8.51
CA ASP A 143 25.63 -17.55 7.97
C ASP A 143 26.18 -16.78 6.75
N ALA A 144 27.47 -16.47 6.77
CA ALA A 144 28.12 -15.68 5.71
C ALA A 144 28.06 -16.33 4.32
N ARG A 145 27.79 -17.65 4.24
CA ARG A 145 27.59 -18.39 2.98
C ARG A 145 26.16 -18.34 2.44
N LEU A 146 25.19 -17.91 3.26
CA LEU A 146 23.80 -17.75 2.80
C LEU A 146 23.76 -16.62 1.74
N SER A 147 23.24 -16.89 0.54
CA SER A 147 23.17 -15.87 -0.54
C SER A 147 22.17 -14.76 -0.20
N HIS A 148 22.05 -13.73 -1.05
CA HIS A 148 20.97 -12.75 -0.87
C HIS A 148 19.60 -13.40 -1.14
N ASP A 149 19.55 -14.32 -2.09
CA ASP A 149 18.34 -15.03 -2.51
C ASP A 149 17.82 -15.94 -1.41
N TRP A 150 18.72 -16.68 -0.77
CA TRP A 150 18.40 -17.53 0.37
C TRP A 150 17.87 -16.76 1.59
N ALA A 151 18.32 -15.52 1.78
CA ALA A 151 17.89 -14.72 2.92
C ALA A 151 16.41 -14.30 2.83
N TRP A 152 15.81 -14.26 1.62
CA TRP A 152 14.35 -14.07 1.45
C TRP A 152 13.50 -15.22 2.01
N HIS A 153 14.05 -16.43 2.09
CA HIS A 153 13.26 -17.64 2.35
C HIS A 153 13.24 -18.10 3.82
N PHE A 154 14.15 -17.64 4.68
CA PHE A 154 14.35 -18.17 6.04
C PHE A 154 14.36 -17.11 7.14
N SER A 155 14.01 -17.53 8.36
CA SER A 155 14.31 -16.78 9.57
C SER A 155 15.82 -16.60 9.77
N VAL A 156 16.23 -15.42 10.23
CA VAL A 156 17.64 -14.98 10.36
C VAL A 156 18.54 -15.97 11.13
N PHE A 157 18.01 -16.60 12.19
CA PHE A 157 18.74 -17.54 13.05
C PHE A 157 18.55 -19.01 12.61
N SER A 158 18.86 -19.34 11.36
CA SER A 158 18.67 -20.71 10.82
C SER A 158 19.91 -21.61 10.89
N GLU A 159 21.11 -21.04 11.02
CA GLU A 159 22.43 -21.72 10.97
C GLU A 159 22.61 -22.69 9.77
N LEU A 160 21.84 -22.48 8.70
CA LEU A 160 21.86 -23.36 7.53
C LEU A 160 23.09 -23.10 6.65
N GLN A 161 23.92 -24.13 6.50
CA GLN A 161 25.04 -24.13 5.57
C GLN A 161 24.55 -24.44 4.14
N LEU A 162 24.12 -23.41 3.41
CA LEU A 162 23.64 -23.53 2.02
C LEU A 162 24.70 -23.09 1.01
N ARG A 163 24.66 -23.67 -0.19
CA ARG A 163 25.49 -23.23 -1.32
C ARG A 163 24.76 -22.12 -2.06
N ALA A 164 25.49 -21.07 -2.45
CA ALA A 164 24.94 -19.98 -3.27
C ALA A 164 24.42 -20.44 -4.65
N SER A 165 24.87 -21.60 -5.14
CA SER A 165 24.44 -22.22 -6.39
C SER A 165 23.18 -23.08 -6.29
N ASP A 166 22.68 -23.32 -5.08
CA ASP A 166 21.49 -24.14 -4.86
C ASP A 166 20.27 -23.20 -4.75
N GLY A 167 19.11 -23.61 -5.29
CA GLY A 167 17.84 -22.86 -5.17
C GLY A 167 16.91 -23.45 -4.10
N ILE A 168 15.88 -22.69 -3.69
CA ILE A 168 14.92 -23.07 -2.64
C ILE A 168 14.25 -24.43 -2.88
N GLU A 169 13.92 -24.74 -4.13
CA GLU A 169 13.43 -26.05 -4.58
C GLU A 169 14.39 -27.19 -4.18
N LYS A 170 15.68 -27.03 -4.47
CA LYS A 170 16.73 -28.03 -4.21
C LYS A 170 17.01 -28.23 -2.71
N PHE A 171 16.78 -27.21 -1.87
CA PHE A 171 16.78 -27.38 -0.41
C PHE A 171 15.59 -28.21 0.06
N VAL A 172 14.38 -27.90 -0.44
CA VAL A 172 13.16 -28.65 -0.06
C VAL A 172 13.25 -30.11 -0.54
N TRP A 173 13.85 -30.38 -1.69
CA TRP A 173 14.15 -31.75 -2.16
C TRP A 173 15.17 -32.50 -1.29
N LYS A 174 15.95 -31.79 -0.46
CA LYS A 174 17.06 -32.36 0.32
C LYS A 174 16.95 -32.10 1.83
N LEU A 175 15.75 -31.80 2.34
CA LEU A 175 15.49 -31.54 3.77
C LEU A 175 16.18 -32.55 4.71
N HIS A 176 16.13 -33.84 4.37
CA HIS A 176 16.79 -34.92 5.15
C HIS A 176 18.30 -34.71 5.39
N ARG A 177 19.01 -33.96 4.52
CA ARG A 177 20.45 -33.65 4.66
C ARG A 177 20.74 -32.47 5.60
N HIS A 178 19.70 -31.73 5.99
CA HIS A 178 19.80 -30.54 6.85
C HIS A 178 19.25 -30.80 8.26
N SER A 179 19.06 -32.07 8.62
CA SER A 179 18.84 -32.48 10.01
C SER A 179 20.18 -32.52 10.76
N PRO A 180 20.29 -31.94 11.98
CA PRO A 180 19.21 -31.45 12.85
C PRO A 180 18.86 -29.95 12.69
N GLN A 181 19.56 -29.20 11.83
CA GLN A 181 19.43 -27.73 11.71
C GLN A 181 18.02 -27.25 11.34
N LEU A 182 17.19 -28.09 10.70
CA LEU A 182 15.78 -27.78 10.43
C LEU A 182 15.00 -27.34 11.70
N SER A 183 15.38 -27.80 12.88
CA SER A 183 14.76 -27.41 14.15
C SER A 183 14.93 -25.92 14.50
N LEU A 184 15.95 -25.26 13.94
CA LEU A 184 16.25 -23.84 14.15
C LEU A 184 15.36 -22.93 13.27
N ILE A 185 14.86 -23.43 12.15
CA ILE A 185 14.02 -22.66 11.22
C ILE A 185 12.68 -22.34 11.88
N LYS A 186 12.44 -21.05 12.18
CA LYS A 186 11.17 -20.56 12.73
C LYS A 186 10.28 -19.89 11.69
N GLY A 187 10.82 -19.48 10.55
CA GLY A 187 10.05 -18.93 9.44
C GLY A 187 10.54 -19.46 8.10
N LEU A 188 9.58 -19.85 7.25
CA LEU A 188 9.80 -20.34 5.90
C LEU A 188 8.87 -19.59 4.94
N TYR A 189 9.46 -18.85 4.01
CA TYR A 189 8.77 -17.99 3.06
C TYR A 189 8.95 -18.59 1.67
N LEU A 190 7.88 -19.14 1.10
CA LEU A 190 7.88 -19.81 -0.21
C LEU A 190 7.05 -19.00 -1.22
N GLU A 191 6.96 -17.68 -0.99
CA GLU A 191 6.12 -16.77 -1.77
C GLU A 191 6.52 -16.77 -3.26
N GLY A 192 5.53 -16.85 -4.14
CA GLY A 192 5.73 -16.91 -5.60
C GLY A 192 6.28 -18.24 -6.15
N CYS A 193 6.66 -19.22 -5.32
CA CYS A 193 7.25 -20.48 -5.79
C CYS A 193 6.24 -21.34 -6.59
N LYS A 194 6.51 -21.55 -7.89
CA LYS A 194 5.62 -22.29 -8.83
C LYS A 194 5.99 -23.76 -9.06
N TRP A 195 6.84 -24.36 -8.22
CA TRP A 195 7.33 -25.74 -8.37
C TRP A 195 6.60 -26.77 -7.48
N PHE A 196 5.47 -26.41 -6.87
CA PHE A 196 4.63 -27.32 -6.06
C PHE A 196 3.76 -28.27 -6.90
N ASN A 197 4.23 -28.67 -8.08
CA ASN A 197 3.55 -29.55 -9.04
C ASN A 197 3.26 -30.95 -8.45
N LYS A 198 3.86 -31.29 -7.31
CA LYS A 198 3.65 -32.54 -6.56
C LYS A 198 3.48 -32.22 -5.06
N ASN A 199 2.36 -32.64 -4.47
CA ASN A 199 2.01 -32.34 -3.06
C ASN A 199 2.95 -32.89 -1.98
N HIS A 200 3.90 -33.78 -2.32
CA HIS A 200 4.78 -34.41 -1.32
C HIS A 200 5.77 -33.41 -0.68
N TYR A 201 6.27 -32.42 -1.42
CA TYR A 201 7.21 -31.42 -0.85
C TYR A 201 6.65 -30.67 0.35
N LEU A 202 5.37 -30.28 0.30
CA LEU A 202 4.71 -29.61 1.43
C LEU A 202 4.50 -30.56 2.61
N LYS A 203 4.21 -31.83 2.35
CA LYS A 203 4.15 -32.88 3.37
C LYS A 203 5.51 -33.12 4.02
N ASP A 204 6.59 -33.13 3.26
CA ASP A 204 7.95 -33.31 3.76
C ASP A 204 8.40 -32.12 4.62
N ILE A 205 8.08 -30.89 4.22
CA ILE A 205 8.25 -29.68 5.05
C ILE A 205 7.51 -29.85 6.39
N CYS A 206 6.23 -30.24 6.35
CA CYS A 206 5.39 -30.36 7.53
C CYS A 206 5.84 -31.48 8.49
N ASN A 207 6.53 -32.51 7.99
CA ASN A 207 7.11 -33.58 8.80
C ASN A 207 8.51 -33.24 9.34
N SER A 208 9.28 -32.40 8.64
CA SER A 208 10.70 -32.18 8.93
C SER A 208 11.00 -30.92 9.74
N ILE A 209 10.14 -29.89 9.65
CA ILE A 209 10.39 -28.56 10.25
C ILE A 209 9.38 -28.30 11.38
N LEU A 210 9.31 -29.20 12.36
CA LEU A 210 8.23 -29.25 13.37
C LEU A 210 8.10 -27.99 14.26
N LEU A 211 9.19 -27.22 14.42
CA LEU A 211 9.23 -26.01 15.25
C LEU A 211 8.99 -24.71 14.45
N LEU A 212 8.44 -24.82 13.24
CA LEU A 212 8.12 -23.70 12.37
C LEU A 212 6.98 -22.85 12.96
N ARG A 213 7.21 -21.54 13.10
CA ARG A 213 6.21 -20.56 13.55
C ARG A 213 5.55 -19.83 12.37
N TYR A 214 6.26 -19.62 11.26
CA TYR A 214 5.70 -18.93 10.08
C TYR A 214 5.86 -19.76 8.81
N LEU A 215 4.77 -19.95 8.07
CA LEU A 215 4.76 -20.55 6.74
C LEU A 215 3.98 -19.67 5.76
N SER A 216 4.66 -19.11 4.76
CA SER A 216 4.00 -18.49 3.60
C SER A 216 4.11 -19.39 2.38
N LEU A 217 2.95 -19.72 1.81
CA LEU A 217 2.74 -20.34 0.51
C LEU A 217 2.09 -19.34 -0.46
N ARG A 218 2.17 -18.04 -0.17
CA ARG A 218 1.45 -17.00 -0.93
C ARG A 218 1.86 -16.99 -2.40
N GLY A 219 0.89 -16.90 -3.30
CA GLY A 219 1.15 -16.88 -4.74
C GLY A 219 1.79 -18.16 -5.31
N THR A 220 1.89 -19.25 -4.54
CA THR A 220 2.37 -20.55 -5.04
C THR A 220 1.32 -21.24 -5.89
N ASN A 221 1.71 -22.31 -6.61
CA ASN A 221 0.77 -23.22 -7.27
C ASN A 221 0.33 -24.40 -6.39
N VAL A 222 0.42 -24.29 -5.06
CA VAL A 222 -0.13 -25.28 -4.13
C VAL A 222 -1.66 -25.30 -4.25
N THR A 223 -2.22 -26.47 -4.59
CA THR A 223 -3.67 -26.67 -4.69
C THR A 223 -4.26 -27.37 -3.47
N ARG A 224 -3.45 -28.04 -2.65
CA ARG A 224 -3.92 -28.88 -1.53
C ARG A 224 -3.04 -28.76 -0.29
N LEU A 225 -3.64 -28.84 0.89
CA LEU A 225 -2.90 -28.95 2.16
C LEU A 225 -2.76 -30.42 2.59
N PRO A 226 -1.55 -30.88 2.94
CA PRO A 226 -1.36 -32.18 3.56
C PRO A 226 -1.92 -32.21 4.98
N ARG A 227 -2.40 -33.36 5.45
CA ARG A 227 -2.89 -33.51 6.85
C ARG A 227 -1.80 -33.27 7.87
N GLU A 228 -0.56 -33.53 7.46
CA GLU A 228 0.69 -33.31 8.17
C GLU A 228 0.93 -31.83 8.52
N ILE A 229 0.20 -30.86 7.94
CA ILE A 229 0.22 -29.45 8.37
C ILE A 229 -0.04 -29.30 9.87
N ASN A 230 -0.81 -30.23 10.46
CA ASN A 230 -1.13 -30.27 11.89
C ASN A 230 0.03 -30.77 12.77
N ASN A 231 1.10 -31.32 12.19
CA ASN A 231 2.32 -31.69 12.91
C ASN A 231 3.13 -30.44 13.32
N LEU A 232 2.92 -29.32 12.63
CA LEU A 232 3.52 -28.02 12.94
C LEU A 232 2.83 -27.38 14.15
N CYS A 233 3.00 -27.99 15.32
CA CYS A 233 2.34 -27.58 16.56
C CYS A 233 2.72 -26.16 17.02
N GLU A 234 3.90 -25.67 16.62
CA GLU A 234 4.35 -24.30 16.89
C GLU A 234 3.90 -23.26 15.84
N LEU A 235 3.12 -23.66 14.82
CA LEU A 235 2.74 -22.77 13.72
C LEU A 235 1.82 -21.63 14.21
N GLU A 236 2.31 -20.42 14.01
CA GLU A 236 1.69 -19.16 14.40
C GLU A 236 0.92 -18.54 13.23
N ILE A 237 1.51 -18.54 12.04
CA ILE A 237 0.92 -17.95 10.84
C ILE A 237 1.02 -18.92 9.68
N LEU A 238 -0.14 -19.18 9.06
CA LEU A 238 -0.27 -19.82 7.77
C LEU A 238 -0.79 -18.79 6.77
N ASP A 239 0.04 -18.43 5.79
CA ASP A 239 -0.32 -17.53 4.69
C ASP A 239 -0.45 -18.33 3.39
N ILE A 240 -1.68 -18.42 2.90
CA ILE A 240 -2.10 -19.17 1.71
C ILE A 240 -2.87 -18.26 0.74
N ARG A 241 -2.66 -16.94 0.83
CA ARG A 241 -3.23 -15.96 -0.11
C ARG A 241 -2.76 -16.22 -1.54
N GLU A 242 -3.58 -15.88 -2.53
CA GLU A 242 -3.23 -16.01 -3.95
C GLU A 242 -2.84 -17.46 -4.37
N THR A 243 -3.36 -18.47 -3.66
CA THR A 243 -3.22 -19.90 -4.03
C THR A 243 -4.53 -20.43 -4.61
N GLN A 244 -4.44 -21.46 -5.46
CA GLN A 244 -5.59 -22.15 -6.07
C GLN A 244 -6.07 -23.31 -5.17
N MET A 245 -6.29 -23.02 -3.88
CA MET A 245 -6.44 -24.04 -2.86
C MET A 245 -7.85 -24.62 -2.78
N VAL A 246 -7.95 -25.96 -2.75
CA VAL A 246 -9.21 -26.68 -2.56
C VAL A 246 -9.86 -26.28 -1.24
N ALA A 247 -11.05 -25.67 -1.34
CA ALA A 247 -11.73 -25.01 -0.22
C ALA A 247 -11.91 -25.89 1.03
N SER A 248 -12.08 -27.20 0.87
CA SER A 248 -12.26 -28.15 1.97
C SER A 248 -11.00 -28.52 2.73
N ASP A 249 -9.80 -28.35 2.16
CA ASP A 249 -8.56 -28.86 2.78
C ASP A 249 -8.18 -28.08 4.06
N THR A 250 -8.70 -26.86 4.24
CA THR A 250 -8.58 -26.08 5.49
C THR A 250 -9.52 -26.54 6.61
N ARG A 251 -10.52 -27.40 6.33
CA ARG A 251 -11.44 -27.92 7.37
C ARG A 251 -10.74 -28.74 8.44
N ASP A 252 -9.64 -29.40 8.07
CA ASP A 252 -8.87 -30.31 8.93
C ASP A 252 -7.66 -29.61 9.58
N VAL A 253 -7.42 -28.33 9.29
CA VAL A 253 -6.32 -27.53 9.86
C VAL A 253 -6.59 -27.19 11.33
N LEU A 254 -5.57 -27.31 12.17
CA LEU A 254 -5.61 -27.04 13.60
C LEU A 254 -4.35 -26.28 14.04
N LEU A 255 -4.42 -24.94 14.01
CA LEU A 255 -3.38 -24.06 14.52
C LEU A 255 -3.53 -23.93 16.04
N LEU A 256 -2.65 -24.58 16.79
CA LEU A 256 -2.69 -24.63 18.26
C LEU A 256 -1.96 -23.45 18.94
N LYS A 257 -1.13 -22.70 18.20
CA LYS A 257 -0.34 -21.55 18.67
C LYS A 257 -0.72 -20.26 17.89
N ARG A 258 0.16 -19.24 17.89
CA ARG A 258 -0.24 -17.81 17.93
C ARG A 258 0.27 -16.88 16.80
N LYS A 259 -0.49 -16.36 15.82
CA LYS A 259 -1.90 -16.49 15.40
C LYS A 259 -2.04 -15.83 14.00
N ARG A 260 -2.60 -16.49 12.97
CA ARG A 260 -3.29 -15.91 11.77
C ARG A 260 -3.54 -17.01 10.74
N LEU A 261 -4.75 -17.07 10.18
CA LEU A 261 -5.01 -17.72 8.89
C LEU A 261 -5.25 -16.63 7.85
N LEU A 262 -4.32 -16.46 6.91
CA LEU A 262 -4.43 -15.49 5.81
C LEU A 262 -4.72 -16.27 4.53
N ALA A 263 -5.89 -16.03 3.92
CA ALA A 263 -6.37 -16.81 2.78
C ALA A 263 -7.14 -15.96 1.76
N GLY A 264 -7.53 -16.60 0.65
CA GLY A 264 -8.24 -15.98 -0.46
C GLY A 264 -7.35 -15.17 -1.40
N THR A 265 -7.93 -14.73 -2.51
CA THR A 265 -7.33 -13.76 -3.44
C THR A 265 -7.70 -12.33 -3.06
N SER A 266 -6.94 -11.35 -3.55
CA SER A 266 -7.29 -9.93 -3.49
C SER A 266 -8.00 -9.44 -4.75
N SER A 267 -8.34 -10.34 -5.67
CA SER A 267 -9.10 -10.04 -6.88
C SER A 267 -10.56 -9.71 -6.50
N ASP A 268 -11.07 -8.57 -6.98
CA ASP A 268 -12.47 -8.20 -6.80
C ASP A 268 -13.44 -9.05 -7.66
N ASP A 269 -12.89 -9.97 -8.47
CA ASP A 269 -13.56 -10.96 -9.33
C ASP A 269 -14.76 -11.67 -8.67
N ASP A 270 -15.74 -12.01 -9.50
CA ASP A 270 -17.03 -12.58 -9.10
C ASP A 270 -16.92 -13.99 -8.54
N THR A 271 -15.90 -14.73 -8.97
CA THR A 271 -15.79 -16.14 -8.62
C THR A 271 -15.19 -16.32 -7.23
N CYS A 272 -15.97 -16.90 -6.30
CA CYS A 272 -15.45 -17.37 -5.00
C CYS A 272 -14.53 -18.61 -5.10
N SER A 273 -13.95 -18.83 -6.29
CA SER A 273 -13.18 -19.99 -6.75
C SER A 273 -12.07 -20.39 -5.78
N ASN A 274 -11.40 -19.41 -5.17
CA ASN A 274 -10.23 -19.59 -4.29
C ASN A 274 -10.51 -19.27 -2.82
N THR A 275 -11.75 -19.40 -2.36
CA THR A 275 -12.10 -19.20 -0.94
C THR A 275 -11.92 -20.49 -0.14
N VAL A 276 -11.21 -20.42 0.99
CA VAL A 276 -11.03 -21.58 1.88
C VAL A 276 -12.11 -21.65 2.96
N GLN A 277 -12.46 -22.84 3.45
CA GLN A 277 -13.48 -22.98 4.49
C GLN A 277 -12.96 -22.69 5.91
N ILE A 278 -13.87 -22.33 6.81
CA ILE A 278 -13.59 -22.24 8.25
C ILE A 278 -13.20 -23.65 8.78
N PRO A 279 -12.10 -23.78 9.55
CA PRO A 279 -11.71 -25.04 10.19
C PRO A 279 -12.83 -25.67 11.03
N SER A 280 -13.04 -26.98 10.88
CA SER A 280 -14.12 -27.72 11.56
C SER A 280 -13.99 -27.75 13.09
N ARG A 281 -12.77 -27.51 13.59
CA ARG A 281 -12.41 -27.48 15.02
C ARG A 281 -12.00 -26.08 15.49
N ILE A 282 -12.47 -25.02 14.82
CA ILE A 282 -12.14 -23.61 15.11
C ILE A 282 -12.25 -23.24 16.60
N GLN A 283 -13.21 -23.83 17.33
CA GLN A 283 -13.37 -23.65 18.78
C GLN A 283 -12.16 -24.03 19.64
N LYS A 284 -11.23 -24.85 19.12
CA LYS A 284 -9.97 -25.20 19.80
C LYS A 284 -8.87 -24.17 19.58
N MET A 285 -8.98 -23.30 18.57
CA MET A 285 -7.96 -22.34 18.16
C MET A 285 -8.08 -21.03 18.98
N VAL A 286 -8.34 -21.16 20.29
CA VAL A 286 -8.78 -20.08 21.23
C VAL A 286 -7.90 -18.84 21.23
N ASP A 287 -6.65 -18.98 20.81
CA ASP A 287 -5.70 -17.90 20.74
C ASP A 287 -5.97 -16.92 19.58
N MET A 288 -6.62 -17.34 18.51
CA MET A 288 -6.72 -16.65 17.21
C MET A 288 -7.05 -15.14 17.27
N GLU A 289 -6.28 -14.32 16.56
CA GLU A 289 -6.45 -12.85 16.47
C GLU A 289 -7.04 -12.38 15.13
N VAL A 290 -6.72 -13.09 14.05
CA VAL A 290 -7.17 -12.78 12.69
C VAL A 290 -7.63 -14.06 12.02
N LEU A 291 -8.87 -14.03 11.57
CA LEU A 291 -9.51 -15.03 10.72
C LEU A 291 -10.15 -14.24 9.57
N SER A 292 -9.67 -14.37 8.33
CA SER A 292 -10.21 -13.56 7.22
C SER A 292 -10.26 -14.31 5.89
N ASN A 293 -11.25 -13.96 5.07
CA ASN A 293 -11.57 -14.57 3.78
C ASN A 293 -11.86 -16.07 3.88
N VAL A 294 -12.58 -16.48 4.94
CA VAL A 294 -12.97 -17.88 5.17
C VAL A 294 -14.47 -18.08 4.92
N MET A 295 -14.81 -19.13 4.19
CA MET A 295 -16.19 -19.48 3.85
C MET A 295 -16.82 -20.39 4.91
N ALA A 296 -18.05 -20.07 5.31
CA ALA A 296 -18.89 -20.97 6.08
C ALA A 296 -19.25 -22.20 5.23
N SER A 297 -19.24 -23.38 5.84
CA SER A 297 -19.69 -24.61 5.19
C SER A 297 -21.17 -24.49 4.80
N PRO A 298 -21.71 -25.34 3.91
CA PRO A 298 -23.13 -25.31 3.55
C PRO A 298 -24.11 -25.48 4.72
N ARG A 299 -23.65 -25.92 5.90
CA ARG A 299 -24.46 -25.96 7.13
C ARG A 299 -24.11 -24.85 8.13
N GLY A 300 -22.99 -24.13 7.95
CA GLY A 300 -22.50 -23.07 8.84
C GLY A 300 -22.39 -23.49 10.30
N THR A 301 -22.03 -24.74 10.59
CA THR A 301 -22.00 -25.29 11.96
C THR A 301 -20.85 -24.70 12.78
N GLU A 302 -19.70 -24.57 12.15
CA GLU A 302 -18.44 -24.06 12.68
C GLU A 302 -18.47 -22.57 13.04
N LEU A 303 -19.41 -21.79 12.47
CA LEU A 303 -19.66 -20.41 12.91
C LEU A 303 -19.91 -20.35 14.42
N LYS A 304 -20.67 -21.29 14.99
CA LYS A 304 -20.93 -21.36 16.45
C LYS A 304 -19.68 -21.61 17.30
N GLY A 305 -18.57 -22.07 16.69
CA GLY A 305 -17.27 -22.24 17.34
C GLY A 305 -16.46 -20.95 17.45
N ILE A 306 -16.77 -19.92 16.63
CA ILE A 306 -16.02 -18.66 16.60
C ILE A 306 -16.17 -17.88 17.92
N LYS A 307 -17.27 -18.05 18.66
CA LYS A 307 -17.48 -17.40 19.96
C LYS A 307 -16.42 -17.71 21.04
N TYR A 308 -15.69 -18.83 20.90
CA TYR A 308 -14.62 -19.21 21.81
C TYR A 308 -13.28 -18.51 21.50
N LEU A 309 -13.21 -17.73 20.42
CA LEU A 309 -12.03 -16.97 20.00
C LEU A 309 -11.98 -15.60 20.71
N CYS A 310 -11.89 -15.60 22.04
CA CYS A 310 -11.93 -14.38 22.87
C CYS A 310 -10.75 -13.40 22.62
N ARG A 311 -9.79 -13.79 21.78
CA ARG A 311 -8.65 -12.97 21.34
C ARG A 311 -8.82 -12.40 19.92
N LEU A 312 -9.93 -12.70 19.23
CA LEU A 312 -10.17 -12.31 17.85
C LEU A 312 -10.41 -10.81 17.69
N ARG A 313 -9.57 -10.16 16.87
CA ARG A 313 -9.62 -8.73 16.54
C ARG A 313 -10.12 -8.49 15.11
N LYS A 314 -9.79 -9.37 14.17
CA LYS A 314 -10.29 -9.31 12.79
C LYS A 314 -11.01 -10.59 12.40
N LEU A 315 -12.27 -10.43 11.97
CA LEU A 315 -13.10 -11.49 11.39
C LEU A 315 -13.46 -11.12 9.94
N GLY A 316 -13.22 -12.02 9.00
CA GLY A 316 -13.59 -11.89 7.60
C GLY A 316 -14.21 -13.19 7.11
N VAL A 317 -15.52 -13.19 6.87
CA VAL A 317 -16.32 -14.40 6.66
C VAL A 317 -17.18 -14.30 5.40
N ILE A 318 -17.23 -15.39 4.64
CA ILE A 318 -18.12 -15.54 3.48
C ILE A 318 -19.26 -16.48 3.85
N ILE A 319 -20.51 -16.05 3.69
CA ILE A 319 -21.72 -16.82 3.99
C ILE A 319 -22.63 -16.92 2.76
N GLN A 320 -23.34 -18.05 2.62
CA GLN A 320 -24.47 -18.14 1.70
C GLN A 320 -25.66 -17.35 2.23
N ASP A 321 -26.43 -16.71 1.34
CA ASP A 321 -27.67 -15.99 1.67
C ASP A 321 -28.79 -16.94 2.15
N LYS A 322 -28.77 -17.26 3.45
CA LYS A 322 -29.70 -18.18 4.13
C LYS A 322 -29.90 -17.77 5.58
N ASP A 323 -31.13 -17.89 6.08
CA ASP A 323 -31.50 -17.44 7.45
C ASP A 323 -30.58 -18.01 8.53
N TYR A 324 -30.34 -19.32 8.49
CA TYR A 324 -29.49 -19.99 9.48
C TYR A 324 -28.00 -19.64 9.39
N HIS A 325 -27.53 -19.01 8.31
CA HIS A 325 -26.19 -18.42 8.27
C HIS A 325 -26.21 -17.02 8.88
N HIS A 326 -27.21 -16.22 8.53
CA HIS A 326 -27.38 -14.86 9.05
C HIS A 326 -27.58 -14.86 10.58
N GLU A 327 -28.49 -15.68 11.12
CA GLU A 327 -28.73 -15.85 12.57
C GLU A 327 -27.45 -16.24 13.32
N LYS A 328 -26.68 -17.19 12.79
CA LYS A 328 -25.41 -17.63 13.39
C LYS A 328 -24.35 -16.55 13.32
N LEU A 329 -24.28 -15.80 12.22
CA LEU A 329 -23.34 -14.68 12.07
C LEU A 329 -23.66 -13.56 13.07
N LEU A 330 -24.92 -13.14 13.18
CA LEU A 330 -25.36 -12.15 14.17
C LEU A 330 -25.06 -12.63 15.61
N THR A 331 -25.29 -13.91 15.90
CA THR A 331 -24.94 -14.50 17.20
C THR A 331 -23.44 -14.38 17.49
N VAL A 332 -22.58 -14.71 16.52
CA VAL A 332 -21.11 -14.59 16.64
C VAL A 332 -20.66 -13.15 16.81
N ILE A 333 -21.25 -12.20 16.08
CA ILE A 333 -20.95 -10.77 16.21
C ILE A 333 -21.35 -10.26 17.60
N SER A 334 -22.50 -10.69 18.12
CA SER A 334 -22.96 -10.37 19.48
C SER A 334 -22.07 -10.98 20.57
N ASP A 335 -21.57 -12.20 20.36
CA ASP A 335 -20.64 -12.87 21.27
C ASP A 335 -19.26 -12.18 21.30
N LEU A 336 -18.79 -11.63 20.17
CA LEU A 336 -17.46 -11.03 20.03
C LEU A 336 -17.42 -9.50 19.97
N LYS A 337 -18.53 -8.82 20.31
CA LYS A 337 -18.67 -7.35 20.24
C LYS A 337 -17.62 -6.55 21.02
N ASP A 338 -17.05 -7.17 22.06
CA ASP A 338 -16.05 -6.58 22.96
C ASP A 338 -14.61 -6.91 22.52
N THR A 339 -14.41 -7.73 21.49
CA THR A 339 -13.08 -8.15 21.02
C THR A 339 -12.77 -7.69 19.59
N ILE A 340 -13.75 -7.75 18.68
CA ILE A 340 -13.57 -7.43 17.26
C ILE A 340 -13.38 -5.92 17.05
N GLN A 341 -12.38 -5.60 16.22
CA GLN A 341 -12.03 -4.26 15.74
C GLN A 341 -12.27 -4.11 14.22
N SER A 342 -12.12 -5.21 13.46
CA SER A 342 -12.32 -5.23 12.01
C SER A 342 -13.22 -6.41 11.61
N LEU A 343 -14.29 -6.11 10.88
CA LEU A 343 -15.25 -7.09 10.40
C LEU A 343 -15.41 -6.99 8.88
N SER A 344 -15.33 -8.12 8.18
CA SER A 344 -15.64 -8.24 6.76
C SER A 344 -16.67 -9.35 6.56
N ILE A 345 -17.75 -9.05 5.85
CA ILE A 345 -18.83 -10.00 5.56
C ILE A 345 -19.03 -10.03 4.05
N THR A 346 -18.91 -11.20 3.45
CA THR A 346 -19.31 -11.42 2.05
C THR A 346 -20.53 -12.33 2.04
N ILE A 347 -21.61 -11.91 1.39
CA ILE A 347 -22.82 -12.71 1.21
C ILE A 347 -22.89 -13.16 -0.26
N ILE A 348 -23.00 -14.46 -0.48
CA ILE A 348 -23.14 -15.05 -1.83
C ILE A 348 -24.54 -15.60 -2.04
N LEU A 349 -25.13 -15.25 -3.18
CA LEU A 349 -26.39 -15.82 -3.66
C LEU A 349 -26.15 -17.27 -4.09
N THR A 350 -26.98 -18.20 -3.62
CA THR A 350 -26.96 -19.58 -4.15
C THR A 350 -27.83 -19.67 -5.39
N THR A 351 -27.22 -19.65 -6.56
CA THR A 351 -27.88 -19.93 -7.85
C THR A 351 -28.24 -21.41 -8.00
N THR A 352 -29.19 -21.88 -7.20
CA THR A 352 -29.91 -23.11 -7.52
C THR A 352 -30.67 -22.89 -8.83
N LYS A 353 -30.34 -23.68 -9.85
CA LYS A 353 -31.04 -23.69 -11.15
C LYS A 353 -32.49 -24.17 -10.97
N THR A 354 -33.35 -23.27 -10.58
CA THR A 354 -34.81 -23.39 -10.60
C THR A 354 -35.35 -22.04 -11.05
N GLU A 355 -35.64 -21.93 -12.33
CA GLU A 355 -36.45 -20.85 -12.88
C GLU A 355 -37.81 -20.82 -12.17
N GLY A 356 -38.39 -19.63 -11.99
CA GLY A 356 -39.82 -19.53 -11.62
C GLY A 356 -40.17 -19.56 -10.13
N THR A 357 -39.36 -18.96 -9.23
CA THR A 357 -39.95 -18.39 -8.00
C THR A 357 -39.19 -17.14 -7.56
N ALA A 358 -39.90 -16.02 -7.40
CA ALA A 358 -39.31 -14.78 -6.88
C ALA A 358 -38.84 -14.99 -5.41
N PRO A 359 -37.72 -14.39 -4.99
CA PRO A 359 -37.29 -14.47 -3.60
C PRO A 359 -38.27 -13.71 -2.71
N TYR A 360 -39.00 -14.44 -1.88
CA TYR A 360 -39.88 -13.85 -0.86
C TYR A 360 -39.05 -12.93 0.06
N PRO A 361 -39.46 -11.68 0.29
CA PRO A 361 -38.77 -10.77 1.20
C PRO A 361 -39.03 -11.19 2.65
N GLY A 362 -38.19 -12.11 3.13
CA GLY A 362 -38.12 -12.52 4.53
C GLY A 362 -37.59 -11.38 5.39
N LYS A 363 -38.48 -10.44 5.74
CA LYS A 363 -38.20 -9.40 6.75
C LYS A 363 -37.66 -10.07 8.01
N LEU A 364 -36.66 -9.47 8.66
CA LEU A 364 -36.01 -9.99 9.88
C LEU A 364 -36.92 -9.91 11.14
N SER A 365 -38.22 -10.16 10.99
CA SER A 365 -39.25 -10.05 12.04
C SER A 365 -39.46 -11.34 12.83
N SER A 366 -38.42 -12.17 12.97
CA SER A 366 -38.42 -13.34 13.87
C SER A 366 -37.02 -13.75 14.35
N LEU A 367 -36.14 -12.77 14.64
CA LEU A 367 -35.06 -13.06 15.57
C LEU A 367 -35.69 -13.51 16.90
N ARG A 368 -35.12 -14.54 17.53
CA ARG A 368 -35.60 -14.97 18.85
C ARG A 368 -35.37 -13.84 19.86
N PRO A 369 -36.29 -13.57 20.81
CA PRO A 369 -36.14 -12.46 21.77
C PRO A 369 -34.78 -12.44 22.51
N ASN A 370 -34.27 -13.61 22.90
CA ASN A 370 -32.95 -13.75 23.54
C ASN A 370 -31.74 -13.36 22.66
N VAL A 371 -31.93 -13.21 21.35
CA VAL A 371 -30.90 -12.71 20.43
C VAL A 371 -30.98 -11.17 20.38
N GLU A 372 -32.18 -10.60 20.28
CA GLU A 372 -32.42 -9.14 20.30
C GLU A 372 -31.85 -8.49 21.58
N ASP A 373 -32.13 -9.05 22.75
CA ASP A 373 -31.58 -8.60 24.05
C ASP A 373 -30.04 -8.63 24.11
N ARG A 374 -29.39 -9.55 23.39
CA ARG A 374 -27.93 -9.64 23.33
C ARG A 374 -27.33 -8.72 22.26
N LEU A 375 -28.09 -8.42 21.21
CA LEU A 375 -27.76 -7.47 20.14
C LEU A 375 -27.87 -6.00 20.60
N LEU A 376 -28.75 -5.70 21.55
CA LEU A 376 -28.93 -4.37 22.19
C LEU A 376 -27.68 -3.80 22.89
N ARG A 377 -26.61 -4.59 23.10
CA ARG A 377 -25.34 -4.10 23.65
C ARG A 377 -24.41 -3.60 22.54
N ARG A 378 -24.27 -2.28 22.44
CA ARG A 378 -23.34 -1.57 21.54
C ARG A 378 -21.90 -2.12 21.61
N SER A 379 -21.26 -2.30 20.46
CA SER A 379 -19.82 -2.58 20.38
C SER A 379 -19.01 -1.33 20.72
N LYS A 380 -18.00 -1.52 21.57
CA LYS A 380 -17.06 -0.49 22.01
C LYS A 380 -15.70 -0.55 21.31
N HIS A 381 -15.53 -1.43 20.32
CA HIS A 381 -14.22 -1.68 19.68
C HIS A 381 -14.25 -1.80 18.16
N LEU A 382 -15.40 -1.99 17.51
CA LEU A 382 -15.49 -2.07 16.06
C LEU A 382 -15.13 -0.73 15.40
N GLU A 383 -14.04 -0.72 14.63
CA GLU A 383 -13.46 0.45 13.97
C GLU A 383 -13.50 0.35 12.43
N SER A 384 -13.54 -0.86 11.87
CA SER A 384 -13.61 -1.09 10.43
C SER A 384 -14.68 -2.12 10.07
N LEU A 385 -15.59 -1.76 9.18
CA LEU A 385 -16.61 -2.64 8.60
C LEU A 385 -16.43 -2.74 7.08
N SER A 386 -16.52 -3.96 6.54
CA SER A 386 -16.58 -4.22 5.10
C SER A 386 -17.74 -5.17 4.82
N ILE A 387 -18.61 -4.85 3.87
CA ILE A 387 -19.73 -5.71 3.44
C ILE A 387 -19.71 -5.85 1.91
N LYS A 388 -19.72 -7.09 1.41
CA LYS A 388 -19.89 -7.45 -0.01
C LYS A 388 -21.17 -8.29 -0.18
N GLY A 389 -22.02 -7.99 -1.16
CA GLY A 389 -23.10 -8.89 -1.58
C GLY A 389 -24.44 -8.22 -1.93
N GLU A 390 -25.12 -8.77 -2.94
CA GLU A 390 -26.33 -8.22 -3.55
C GLU A 390 -27.59 -8.85 -2.93
N THR A 391 -27.96 -8.44 -1.70
CA THR A 391 -29.17 -8.96 -1.02
C THR A 391 -29.78 -7.98 -0.02
N HIS A 392 -31.09 -8.06 0.17
CA HIS A 392 -31.86 -7.31 1.17
C HIS A 392 -31.31 -7.47 2.60
N ARG A 393 -30.67 -8.60 2.92
CA ARG A 393 -30.06 -8.84 4.25
C ARG A 393 -28.86 -7.93 4.56
N VAL A 394 -28.32 -7.24 3.56
CA VAL A 394 -27.32 -6.17 3.80
C VAL A 394 -27.94 -5.05 4.63
N ASP A 395 -29.22 -4.74 4.43
CA ASP A 395 -29.90 -3.63 5.11
C ASP A 395 -30.07 -3.88 6.61
N ASP A 396 -30.33 -5.14 6.97
CA ASP A 396 -30.41 -5.62 8.34
C ASP A 396 -29.04 -5.48 9.03
N LEU A 397 -27.96 -5.91 8.37
CA LEU A 397 -26.59 -5.75 8.87
C LEU A 397 -26.21 -4.28 9.05
N LEU A 398 -26.45 -3.44 8.04
CA LEU A 398 -26.12 -2.02 8.10
C LEU A 398 -26.89 -1.31 9.21
N SER A 399 -28.20 -1.59 9.34
CA SER A 399 -29.03 -1.03 10.41
C SER A 399 -28.59 -1.50 11.80
N PHE A 400 -28.16 -2.76 11.93
CA PHE A 400 -27.54 -3.26 13.16
C PHE A 400 -26.25 -2.51 13.50
N PHE A 401 -25.35 -2.29 12.54
CA PHE A 401 -24.07 -1.62 12.80
C PHE A 401 -24.21 -0.12 13.06
N THR A 402 -25.09 0.61 12.36
CA THR A 402 -25.27 2.06 12.61
C THR A 402 -25.82 2.35 14.01
N GLN A 403 -26.67 1.47 14.54
CA GLN A 403 -27.18 1.60 15.92
C GLN A 403 -26.17 1.19 17.01
N ASN A 404 -25.24 0.28 16.69
CA ASN A 404 -24.41 -0.41 17.69
C ASN A 404 -22.89 -0.13 17.63
N ALA A 405 -22.34 0.42 16.53
CA ALA A 405 -20.89 0.56 16.33
C ALA A 405 -20.37 1.98 16.62
N THR A 406 -20.17 2.30 17.91
CA THR A 406 -19.83 3.66 18.38
C THR A 406 -18.45 4.20 17.98
N ARG A 407 -17.52 3.34 17.56
CA ARG A 407 -16.14 3.71 17.13
C ARG A 407 -15.90 3.52 15.64
N LEU A 408 -16.95 3.24 14.85
CA LEU A 408 -16.78 2.88 13.44
C LEU A 408 -16.13 4.03 12.66
N ALA A 409 -14.87 3.82 12.27
CA ALA A 409 -14.03 4.83 11.64
C ALA A 409 -13.92 4.62 10.12
N LYS A 410 -14.11 3.38 9.65
CA LYS A 410 -14.04 3.01 8.25
C LYS A 410 -15.18 2.09 7.85
N VAL A 411 -15.86 2.43 6.76
CA VAL A 411 -16.89 1.62 6.11
C VAL A 411 -16.46 1.33 4.68
N THR A 412 -16.65 0.10 4.23
CA THR A 412 -16.42 -0.34 2.84
C THR A 412 -17.60 -1.18 2.38
N LEU A 413 -18.23 -0.78 1.29
CA LEU A 413 -19.46 -1.35 0.78
C LEU A 413 -19.18 -1.76 -0.67
N ASN A 414 -19.44 -3.01 -1.01
CA ASN A 414 -19.11 -3.62 -2.30
C ASN A 414 -20.36 -4.36 -2.80
N ARG A 415 -20.94 -3.96 -3.95
CA ARG A 415 -22.16 -4.56 -4.50
C ARG A 415 -23.36 -4.61 -3.54
N THR A 416 -23.45 -3.64 -2.64
CA THR A 416 -24.49 -3.54 -1.60
C THR A 416 -25.80 -2.92 -2.08
N GLN A 417 -25.84 -2.37 -3.30
CA GLN A 417 -27.04 -1.79 -3.92
C GLN A 417 -27.82 -0.77 -3.06
N LEU A 418 -27.13 0.18 -2.43
CA LEU A 418 -27.70 1.09 -1.45
C LEU A 418 -28.45 2.28 -2.06
N SER A 419 -29.48 2.73 -1.34
CA SER A 419 -30.18 4.00 -1.55
C SER A 419 -29.63 5.11 -0.67
N GLN A 420 -29.89 6.36 -1.04
CA GLN A 420 -29.49 7.57 -0.28
C GLN A 420 -29.89 7.51 1.20
N GLU A 421 -31.14 7.14 1.50
CA GLU A 421 -31.66 7.05 2.86
C GLU A 421 -30.82 6.11 3.74
N ARG A 422 -30.36 4.99 3.16
CA ARG A 422 -29.56 3.98 3.86
C ARG A 422 -28.13 4.42 4.06
N LEU A 423 -27.54 5.12 3.09
CA LEU A 423 -26.23 5.75 3.24
C LEU A 423 -26.26 6.83 4.33
N ASN A 424 -27.33 7.63 4.40
CA ASN A 424 -27.50 8.67 5.41
C ASN A 424 -27.55 8.13 6.85
N LYS A 425 -27.85 6.83 7.08
CA LYS A 425 -27.72 6.20 8.41
C LYS A 425 -26.27 6.18 8.95
N PHE A 426 -25.26 6.33 8.09
CA PHE A 426 -23.85 6.43 8.47
C PHE A 426 -23.40 7.86 8.75
N ALA A 427 -24.18 8.85 8.33
CA ALA A 427 -23.77 10.25 8.31
C ALA A 427 -23.52 10.85 9.70
N ASP A 428 -24.25 10.39 10.71
CA ASP A 428 -24.22 10.89 12.09
C ASP A 428 -23.22 10.12 12.98
N LEU A 429 -22.41 9.23 12.41
CA LEU A 429 -21.42 8.45 13.15
C LEU A 429 -20.19 9.32 13.51
N ALA A 430 -20.14 9.76 14.77
CA ALA A 430 -19.13 10.68 15.33
C ALA A 430 -17.64 10.25 15.25
N LYS A 431 -17.33 9.08 14.68
CA LYS A 431 -15.95 8.62 14.43
C LYS A 431 -15.68 8.22 12.97
N LEU A 432 -16.67 8.26 12.10
CA LEU A 432 -16.55 7.81 10.70
C LEU A 432 -15.67 8.79 9.91
N ARG A 433 -14.49 8.31 9.51
CA ARG A 433 -13.47 9.08 8.78
C ARG A 433 -13.28 8.62 7.34
N CYS A 434 -13.66 7.38 7.01
CA CYS A 434 -13.49 6.85 5.66
C CYS A 434 -14.71 6.06 5.21
N VAL A 435 -15.27 6.44 4.06
CA VAL A 435 -16.32 5.70 3.34
C VAL A 435 -15.76 5.25 2.01
N ARG A 436 -16.00 3.98 1.67
CA ARG A 436 -15.61 3.39 0.40
C ARG A 436 -16.81 2.71 -0.25
N LEU A 437 -17.22 3.19 -1.41
CA LEU A 437 -18.28 2.59 -2.23
C LEU A 437 -17.61 1.92 -3.43
N ARG A 438 -17.84 0.62 -3.62
CA ARG A 438 -17.20 -0.17 -4.68
C ARG A 438 -18.21 -0.98 -5.48
N HIS A 439 -18.06 -1.11 -6.78
CA HIS A 439 -18.77 -2.06 -7.66
C HIS A 439 -20.27 -2.13 -7.39
N LYS A 440 -21.11 -1.27 -8.00
CA LYS A 440 -22.58 -1.28 -7.74
C LYS A 440 -22.98 -1.16 -6.24
N ALA A 441 -22.14 -0.54 -5.40
CA ALA A 441 -22.46 -0.37 -3.97
C ALA A 441 -23.66 0.53 -3.71
N TYR A 442 -23.99 1.39 -4.69
CA TYR A 442 -25.04 2.40 -4.65
C TYR A 442 -25.80 2.36 -5.99
N THR A 443 -27.12 2.54 -5.96
CA THR A 443 -28.01 2.31 -7.12
C THR A 443 -28.80 3.54 -7.56
N SER A 444 -28.68 4.68 -6.88
CA SER A 444 -29.36 5.92 -7.30
C SER A 444 -28.50 6.75 -8.27
N PRO A 445 -29.12 7.47 -9.23
CA PRO A 445 -28.40 8.30 -10.21
C PRO A 445 -27.68 9.48 -9.57
N LYS A 446 -28.27 10.07 -8.52
CA LYS A 446 -27.69 11.14 -7.72
C LYS A 446 -27.27 10.62 -6.34
N LEU A 447 -26.05 10.97 -5.93
CA LEU A 447 -25.48 10.77 -4.60
C LEU A 447 -25.31 12.14 -3.93
N THR A 448 -26.08 12.41 -2.89
CA THR A 448 -26.03 13.70 -2.17
C THR A 448 -25.34 13.54 -0.82
N PHE A 449 -24.43 14.46 -0.51
CA PHE A 449 -23.92 14.71 0.83
C PHE A 449 -24.67 15.92 1.37
N ASN A 450 -25.70 15.65 2.18
CA ASN A 450 -26.57 16.68 2.73
C ASN A 450 -25.83 17.60 3.73
N LYS A 451 -26.38 18.79 3.94
CA LYS A 451 -25.93 19.75 4.96
C LYS A 451 -25.86 19.10 6.35
N ASP A 452 -24.84 19.49 7.11
CA ASP A 452 -24.55 19.03 8.47
C ASP A 452 -24.35 17.50 8.61
N LYS A 453 -24.21 16.76 7.50
CA LYS A 453 -23.94 15.32 7.48
C LYS A 453 -22.46 15.00 7.25
N PHE A 454 -22.05 13.80 7.68
CA PHE A 454 -20.69 13.27 7.53
C PHE A 454 -19.57 14.19 8.08
N GLN A 455 -19.82 14.84 9.22
CA GLN A 455 -19.01 15.93 9.79
C GLN A 455 -17.56 15.59 10.17
N HIS A 456 -17.17 14.30 10.14
CA HIS A 456 -15.81 13.86 10.42
C HIS A 456 -15.19 13.00 9.29
N LEU A 457 -15.87 12.92 8.15
CA LEU A 457 -15.39 12.20 6.97
C LEU A 457 -14.16 12.91 6.40
N ARG A 458 -13.04 12.20 6.30
CA ARG A 458 -11.77 12.68 5.74
C ARG A 458 -11.42 12.08 4.40
N CYS A 459 -11.92 10.87 4.12
CA CYS A 459 -11.57 10.12 2.93
C CYS A 459 -12.81 9.47 2.31
N LEU A 460 -13.19 9.95 1.13
CA LEU A 460 -14.23 9.35 0.29
C LEU A 460 -13.56 8.65 -0.90
N LEU A 461 -13.78 7.35 -1.06
CA LEU A 461 -13.32 6.60 -2.22
C LEU A 461 -14.52 5.95 -2.91
N ILE A 462 -14.66 6.18 -4.21
CA ILE A 462 -15.73 5.64 -5.03
C ILE A 462 -15.09 4.91 -6.21
N ASP A 463 -15.53 3.69 -6.45
CA ASP A 463 -14.88 2.70 -7.32
C ASP A 463 -16.01 1.97 -8.06
N ASP A 464 -16.03 1.95 -9.40
CA ASP A 464 -17.02 1.21 -10.20
C ASP A 464 -18.50 1.49 -9.80
N LEU A 465 -18.90 2.76 -9.87
CA LEU A 465 -20.30 3.19 -9.79
C LEU A 465 -20.81 3.60 -11.19
N GLN A 466 -21.29 2.62 -11.94
CA GLN A 466 -21.84 2.79 -13.29
C GLN A 466 -23.25 3.41 -13.31
N MET A 467 -23.98 3.36 -12.18
CA MET A 467 -25.39 3.81 -12.09
C MET A 467 -25.56 5.23 -11.57
N THR A 468 -24.48 5.92 -11.23
CA THR A 468 -24.51 7.25 -10.60
C THR A 468 -23.85 8.26 -11.53
N ASP A 469 -24.61 9.25 -11.99
CA ASP A 469 -24.12 10.32 -12.86
C ASP A 469 -23.78 11.61 -12.09
N THR A 470 -24.25 11.77 -10.85
CA THR A 470 -24.13 13.03 -10.11
C THR A 470 -23.71 12.78 -8.67
N ILE A 471 -22.67 13.48 -8.21
CA ILE A 471 -22.40 13.69 -6.78
C ILE A 471 -22.64 15.16 -6.45
N ASP A 472 -23.32 15.41 -5.33
CA ASP A 472 -23.73 16.74 -4.90
C ASP A 472 -23.38 16.96 -3.43
N PHE A 473 -22.64 18.04 -3.14
CA PHE A 473 -22.25 18.43 -1.79
C PHE A 473 -22.98 19.72 -1.40
N GLU A 474 -23.97 19.61 -0.51
CA GLU A 474 -24.69 20.77 0.01
C GLU A 474 -23.77 21.63 0.90
N ASP A 475 -24.02 22.94 0.99
CA ASP A 475 -23.27 23.85 1.87
C ASP A 475 -23.29 23.39 3.35
N GLY A 476 -22.10 23.15 3.91
CA GLY A 476 -21.88 22.59 5.25
C GLY A 476 -21.75 21.06 5.30
N ALA A 477 -21.84 20.35 4.17
CA ALA A 477 -21.58 18.92 4.10
C ALA A 477 -20.07 18.60 4.18
N THR A 478 -19.72 17.50 4.86
CA THR A 478 -18.35 16.93 4.86
C THR A 478 -17.17 17.92 5.07
N PRO A 479 -17.23 18.85 6.05
CA PRO A 479 -16.22 19.91 6.22
C PRO A 479 -14.79 19.42 6.53
N GLU A 480 -14.62 18.17 6.97
CA GLU A 480 -13.32 17.55 7.23
C GLU A 480 -12.76 16.74 6.05
N LEU A 481 -13.36 16.78 4.85
CA LEU A 481 -12.93 15.95 3.72
C LEU A 481 -11.55 16.38 3.19
N GLU A 482 -10.54 15.55 3.43
CA GLU A 482 -9.15 15.77 3.02
C GLU A 482 -8.85 15.17 1.63
N LYS A 483 -9.43 14.00 1.33
CA LYS A 483 -9.19 13.23 0.10
C LYS A 483 -10.48 12.70 -0.52
N MET A 484 -10.64 12.92 -1.82
CA MET A 484 -11.65 12.27 -2.65
C MET A 484 -11.00 11.51 -3.80
N ALA A 485 -11.39 10.25 -4.01
CA ALA A 485 -11.01 9.50 -5.20
C ALA A 485 -12.23 8.91 -5.91
N LEU A 486 -12.27 9.06 -7.24
CA LEU A 486 -13.25 8.46 -8.15
C LEU A 486 -12.50 7.56 -9.13
N SER A 487 -12.80 6.28 -9.13
CA SER A 487 -12.14 5.27 -9.96
C SER A 487 -13.17 4.49 -10.79
N SER A 488 -12.97 4.40 -12.11
CA SER A 488 -13.80 3.64 -13.04
C SER A 488 -15.30 3.93 -12.92
N THR A 489 -15.70 5.19 -12.75
CA THR A 489 -17.11 5.60 -12.59
C THR A 489 -17.69 6.23 -13.84
N SER A 490 -19.02 6.22 -13.95
CA SER A 490 -19.77 6.93 -15.00
C SER A 490 -20.24 8.34 -14.57
N ILE A 491 -19.63 8.91 -13.52
CA ILE A 491 -20.07 10.20 -12.94
C ILE A 491 -19.80 11.35 -13.92
N LYS A 492 -20.81 12.19 -14.14
CA LYS A 492 -20.86 13.33 -15.06
C LYS A 492 -20.89 14.69 -14.38
N TYR A 493 -21.27 14.75 -13.10
CA TYR A 493 -21.47 16.01 -12.39
C TYR A 493 -20.94 15.90 -10.97
N LEU A 494 -20.10 16.85 -10.57
CA LEU A 494 -19.71 17.06 -9.17
C LEU A 494 -20.12 18.48 -8.78
N SER A 495 -21.16 18.59 -7.97
CA SER A 495 -21.67 19.86 -7.45
C SER A 495 -21.12 20.13 -6.05
N GLY A 496 -20.79 21.39 -5.76
CA GLY A 496 -20.37 21.85 -4.42
C GLY A 496 -18.96 21.44 -3.96
N ILE A 497 -18.31 20.46 -4.60
CA ILE A 497 -16.97 19.94 -4.25
C ILE A 497 -15.89 21.05 -4.16
N GLY A 498 -15.97 22.07 -5.01
CA GLY A 498 -15.04 23.21 -5.02
C GLY A 498 -15.10 24.08 -3.77
N GLY A 499 -16.20 24.04 -3.01
CA GLY A 499 -16.39 24.77 -1.76
C GLY A 499 -15.88 24.04 -0.51
N LEU A 500 -15.39 22.80 -0.63
CA LEU A 500 -14.99 22.00 0.54
C LEU A 500 -13.73 22.57 1.21
N PRO A 501 -13.79 22.95 2.52
CA PRO A 501 -12.77 23.80 3.15
C PRO A 501 -11.47 23.07 3.53
N LYS A 502 -11.37 21.76 3.30
CA LYS A 502 -10.20 20.93 3.66
C LYS A 502 -9.73 19.98 2.56
N LEU A 503 -10.33 20.03 1.37
CA LEU A 503 -10.01 19.11 0.27
C LEU A 503 -8.62 19.40 -0.27
N LYS A 504 -7.68 18.46 -0.05
CA LYS A 504 -6.27 18.52 -0.45
C LYS A 504 -5.92 17.63 -1.64
N GLU A 505 -6.59 16.49 -1.75
CA GLU A 505 -6.30 15.49 -2.78
C GLU A 505 -7.58 15.15 -3.57
N LEU A 506 -7.54 15.35 -4.88
CA LEU A 506 -8.55 14.89 -5.83
C LEU A 506 -7.91 13.90 -6.81
N ASP A 507 -8.44 12.67 -6.83
CA ASP A 507 -7.87 11.54 -7.55
C ASP A 507 -8.90 10.93 -8.49
N LEU A 508 -8.75 11.13 -9.80
CA LEU A 508 -9.73 10.82 -10.84
C LEU A 508 -9.14 9.79 -11.81
N LYS A 509 -9.51 8.52 -11.68
CA LYS A 509 -8.93 7.40 -12.44
C LYS A 509 -9.95 6.64 -13.30
N GLY A 510 -9.62 6.35 -14.55
CA GLY A 510 -10.38 5.48 -15.45
C GLY A 510 -11.87 5.83 -15.62
N ASN A 511 -12.28 7.07 -15.35
CA ASN A 511 -13.69 7.46 -15.40
C ASN A 511 -14.15 7.67 -16.86
N GLU A 512 -15.35 7.18 -17.18
CA GLU A 512 -15.88 7.14 -18.55
C GLU A 512 -16.37 8.51 -19.04
N PHE A 513 -16.91 9.31 -18.12
CA PHE A 513 -17.55 10.58 -18.45
C PHE A 513 -16.92 11.78 -17.74
N LEU A 514 -17.32 12.94 -18.25
CA LEU A 514 -16.79 14.26 -17.93
C LEU A 514 -17.32 14.73 -16.58
N LEU A 515 -16.44 14.98 -15.61
CA LEU A 515 -16.86 15.56 -14.33
C LEU A 515 -17.07 17.07 -14.48
N LEU A 516 -18.27 17.48 -14.88
CA LEU A 516 -18.65 18.89 -14.86
C LEU A 516 -18.73 19.36 -13.41
N LEU A 517 -17.79 20.25 -13.05
CA LEU A 517 -17.78 20.97 -11.78
C LEU A 517 -18.89 22.03 -11.82
N LEU A 518 -20.02 21.70 -11.20
CA LEU A 518 -21.21 22.56 -11.14
C LEU A 518 -21.30 23.30 -9.81
N LYS A 519 -21.97 24.45 -9.85
CA LYS A 519 -22.39 25.21 -8.67
C LYS A 519 -23.89 25.03 -8.49
N ASP A 520 -24.36 25.07 -7.24
CA ASP A 520 -25.78 25.03 -6.86
C ASP A 520 -26.72 25.81 -7.78
N ASP A 521 -27.88 25.22 -8.07
CA ASP A 521 -28.96 25.71 -8.94
C ASP A 521 -29.65 27.01 -8.45
N LYS A 522 -28.95 28.15 -8.37
CA LYS A 522 -29.55 29.48 -8.08
C LYS A 522 -28.98 30.69 -8.83
N ALA A 523 -28.22 30.51 -9.91
CA ALA A 523 -27.63 31.64 -10.67
C ALA A 523 -27.83 31.58 -12.21
N ALA A 524 -28.80 30.81 -12.71
CA ALA A 524 -29.13 30.76 -14.14
C ALA A 524 -30.03 31.92 -14.61
N THR A 525 -29.71 33.15 -14.19
CA THR A 525 -30.38 34.38 -14.68
C THR A 525 -29.37 35.52 -14.80
N HIS A 526 -29.05 35.89 -16.04
CA HIS A 526 -28.33 37.10 -16.47
C HIS A 526 -26.90 37.32 -15.95
N THR A 527 -25.93 37.05 -16.83
CA THR A 527 -25.04 38.10 -17.34
C THR A 527 -24.42 37.66 -18.66
N ASP A 528 -24.26 38.59 -19.60
CA ASP A 528 -23.49 38.36 -20.83
C ASP A 528 -22.02 38.11 -20.48
N ASP A 529 -21.46 37.00 -20.96
CA ASP A 529 -20.08 37.00 -21.43
C ASP A 529 -19.85 35.95 -22.53
N GLN A 530 -19.28 36.37 -23.65
CA GLN A 530 -19.19 35.58 -24.90
C GLN A 530 -18.02 34.57 -24.89
N LEU A 531 -17.84 33.85 -23.78
CA LEU A 531 -16.81 32.80 -23.63
C LEU A 531 -17.42 31.39 -23.46
N CYS A 532 -18.73 31.27 -23.27
CA CYS A 532 -19.40 29.98 -23.00
C CYS A 532 -20.01 29.27 -24.22
N THR A 533 -19.85 29.79 -25.45
CA THR A 533 -20.52 29.27 -26.65
C THR A 533 -19.57 28.87 -27.78
N ALA A 534 -18.51 28.09 -27.49
CA ALA A 534 -17.60 27.59 -28.53
C ALA A 534 -16.80 26.30 -28.20
N THR A 535 -17.38 25.27 -27.57
CA THR A 535 -17.08 23.84 -27.91
C THR A 535 -17.96 22.85 -27.15
N THR A 536 -18.49 21.85 -27.85
CA THR A 536 -19.21 20.69 -27.28
C THR A 536 -18.27 19.63 -26.68
N ASN A 537 -17.12 20.06 -26.17
CA ASN A 537 -16.07 19.19 -25.64
C ASN A 537 -15.85 19.48 -24.16
N SER A 538 -16.33 18.55 -23.31
CA SER A 538 -15.43 17.94 -22.32
C SER A 538 -14.56 18.87 -21.47
N LEU A 539 -15.19 19.69 -20.61
CA LEU A 539 -14.47 20.69 -19.83
C LEU A 539 -14.44 20.38 -18.32
N LEU A 540 -13.23 20.21 -17.76
CA LEU A 540 -12.99 20.24 -16.32
C LEU A 540 -12.62 21.69 -15.92
N ALA A 541 -13.60 22.45 -15.42
CA ALA A 541 -13.44 23.87 -15.09
C ALA A 541 -13.28 24.09 -13.58
N PHE A 542 -12.09 24.48 -13.13
CA PHE A 542 -11.82 24.94 -11.77
C PHE A 542 -12.12 26.43 -11.71
N ARG A 543 -13.17 26.83 -10.99
CA ARG A 543 -13.65 28.23 -10.99
C ARG A 543 -12.96 29.10 -9.95
N LYS A 544 -13.05 30.41 -10.14
CA LYS A 544 -12.53 31.42 -9.22
C LYS A 544 -13.05 31.18 -7.79
N GLU A 545 -12.16 31.25 -6.80
CA GLU A 545 -12.40 30.96 -5.37
C GLU A 545 -12.73 29.50 -5.02
N GLU A 546 -12.73 28.56 -5.97
CA GLU A 546 -12.89 27.12 -5.68
C GLU A 546 -11.53 26.43 -5.40
N PHE A 547 -11.59 25.29 -4.69
CA PHE A 547 -10.45 24.42 -4.41
C PHE A 547 -9.28 25.09 -3.67
N LYS A 548 -9.60 26.02 -2.76
CA LYS A 548 -8.63 26.86 -2.02
C LYS A 548 -7.52 26.12 -1.27
N HIS A 549 -7.72 24.83 -0.98
CA HIS A 549 -6.78 23.98 -0.23
C HIS A 549 -6.29 22.75 -1.02
N LEU A 550 -6.61 22.65 -2.31
CA LEU A 550 -6.20 21.52 -3.16
C LEU A 550 -4.69 21.59 -3.38
N GLU A 551 -3.96 20.55 -2.94
CA GLU A 551 -2.49 20.45 -3.03
C GLU A 551 -2.06 19.51 -4.16
N LEU A 552 -2.87 18.48 -4.44
CA LEU A 552 -2.62 17.42 -5.42
C LEU A 552 -3.86 17.14 -6.28
N LEU A 553 -3.67 17.16 -7.60
CA LEU A 553 -4.64 16.72 -8.60
C LEU A 553 -4.04 15.55 -9.40
N LEU A 554 -4.73 14.40 -9.40
CA LEU A 554 -4.40 13.25 -10.24
C LEU A 554 -5.55 12.99 -11.20
N ILE A 555 -5.24 12.95 -12.50
CA ILE A 555 -6.16 12.58 -13.58
C ILE A 555 -5.52 11.44 -14.38
N ASP A 556 -6.13 10.26 -14.37
CA ASP A 556 -5.78 9.09 -15.16
C ASP A 556 -7.00 8.73 -15.99
N ALA A 557 -7.02 9.00 -17.29
CA ALA A 557 -8.29 9.11 -17.98
C ALA A 557 -8.24 8.88 -19.49
N GLN A 558 -9.15 8.05 -19.99
CA GLN A 558 -9.44 7.86 -21.43
C GLN A 558 -10.20 9.07 -22.03
N LEU A 559 -10.02 10.27 -21.47
CA LEU A 559 -10.90 11.41 -21.69
C LEU A 559 -10.38 12.36 -22.79
N ASN A 560 -11.28 12.69 -23.73
CA ASN A 560 -11.10 13.79 -24.68
C ASN A 560 -11.38 15.15 -24.01
N THR A 561 -10.66 15.48 -22.92
CA THR A 561 -10.93 16.70 -22.10
C THR A 561 -9.95 17.85 -22.33
N ASN A 562 -10.46 19.07 -22.15
CA ASN A 562 -9.69 20.24 -21.79
C ASN A 562 -9.89 20.51 -20.29
N SER A 563 -8.85 20.97 -19.58
CA SER A 563 -9.03 21.56 -18.24
C SER A 563 -8.80 23.06 -18.29
N ILE A 564 -9.64 23.83 -17.60
CA ILE A 564 -9.50 25.29 -17.44
C ILE A 564 -9.36 25.61 -15.95
N PHE A 565 -8.35 26.40 -15.61
CA PHE A 565 -8.20 27.03 -14.30
C PHE A 565 -8.48 28.53 -14.41
N GLU A 566 -9.61 28.98 -13.87
CA GLU A 566 -9.93 30.41 -13.78
C GLU A 566 -8.93 31.16 -12.87
N ASP A 567 -8.82 32.48 -13.04
CA ASP A 567 -8.00 33.30 -12.15
C ASP A 567 -8.54 33.25 -10.71
N GLY A 568 -7.68 32.90 -9.74
CA GLY A 568 -8.08 32.69 -8.35
C GLY A 568 -8.57 31.27 -8.01
N ALA A 569 -8.54 30.33 -8.96
CA ALA A 569 -8.84 28.92 -8.70
C ALA A 569 -7.62 28.15 -8.14
N ALA A 570 -7.85 27.14 -7.29
CA ALA A 570 -6.86 26.12 -6.89
C ALA A 570 -5.47 26.68 -6.47
N LEU A 571 -5.43 27.80 -5.74
CA LEU A 571 -4.22 28.57 -5.45
C LEU A 571 -3.11 27.80 -4.71
N GLU A 572 -3.46 26.72 -4.00
CA GLU A 572 -2.54 25.87 -3.25
C GLU A 572 -1.98 24.68 -4.05
N LEU A 573 -2.39 24.50 -5.31
CA LEU A 573 -2.05 23.31 -6.11
C LEU A 573 -0.54 23.25 -6.41
N ARG A 574 0.12 22.18 -5.92
CA ARG A 574 1.58 21.99 -6.01
C ARG A 574 1.98 20.98 -7.07
N LYS A 575 1.21 19.88 -7.15
CA LYS A 575 1.48 18.75 -8.04
C LYS A 575 0.26 18.42 -8.89
N ILE A 576 0.50 18.32 -10.20
CA ILE A 576 -0.45 17.76 -11.17
C ILE A 576 0.14 16.45 -11.70
N ILE A 577 -0.63 15.37 -11.65
CA ILE A 577 -0.31 14.06 -12.21
C ILE A 577 -1.32 13.74 -13.31
N LEU A 578 -0.84 13.54 -14.53
CA LEU A 578 -1.62 13.18 -15.69
C LEU A 578 -1.17 11.81 -16.21
N LEU A 579 -2.07 10.82 -16.20
CA LEU A 579 -1.78 9.44 -16.60
C LEU A 579 -2.60 9.01 -17.82
N SER A 580 -1.93 8.32 -18.75
CA SER A 580 -2.49 7.54 -19.85
C SER A 580 -3.46 8.30 -20.77
N LEU A 581 -2.98 9.42 -21.31
CA LEU A 581 -3.79 10.37 -22.07
C LEU A 581 -3.62 10.23 -23.59
N GLU A 582 -4.36 9.32 -24.22
CA GLU A 582 -4.45 9.31 -25.69
C GLU A 582 -5.27 10.51 -26.24
N ASN A 583 -5.89 11.31 -25.35
CA ASN A 583 -7.01 12.19 -25.73
C ASN A 583 -7.11 13.57 -25.03
N ILE A 584 -6.36 13.88 -23.96
CA ILE A 584 -6.41 15.26 -23.39
C ILE A 584 -5.67 16.22 -24.31
N ARG A 585 -6.33 17.33 -24.68
CA ARG A 585 -5.82 18.22 -25.74
C ARG A 585 -5.11 19.46 -25.21
N SER A 586 -5.57 20.03 -24.09
CA SER A 586 -4.90 21.18 -23.46
C SER A 586 -5.19 21.35 -21.97
N LEU A 587 -4.26 22.01 -21.28
CA LEU A 587 -4.42 22.58 -19.95
C LEU A 587 -4.35 24.12 -20.04
N HIS A 588 -5.49 24.78 -19.93
CA HIS A 588 -5.61 26.23 -19.99
C HIS A 588 -5.66 26.85 -18.59
N GLY A 589 -5.16 28.09 -18.47
CA GLY A 589 -5.18 28.84 -17.21
C GLY A 589 -4.15 28.39 -16.18
N THR A 590 -3.23 27.46 -16.51
CA THR A 590 -2.18 27.04 -15.56
C THR A 590 -1.22 28.17 -15.18
N SER A 591 -1.16 29.23 -15.99
CA SER A 591 -0.59 30.53 -15.66
C SER A 591 -1.10 31.12 -14.34
N ASN A 592 -2.31 30.74 -13.89
CA ASN A 592 -3.01 31.28 -12.74
C ASN A 592 -2.72 30.48 -11.46
N LEU A 593 -1.92 29.41 -11.52
CA LEU A 593 -1.60 28.52 -10.40
C LEU A 593 -0.25 28.95 -9.75
N PRO A 594 -0.25 29.71 -8.64
CA PRO A 594 0.97 30.33 -8.13
C PRO A 594 1.93 29.36 -7.43
N ARG A 595 1.45 28.20 -6.97
CA ARG A 595 2.24 27.21 -6.20
C ARG A 595 2.61 25.95 -6.98
N LEU A 596 2.24 25.86 -8.26
CA LEU A 596 2.54 24.69 -9.11
C LEU A 596 4.06 24.56 -9.32
N SER A 597 4.62 23.48 -8.78
CA SER A 597 6.06 23.19 -8.81
C SER A 597 6.41 21.81 -9.36
N GLU A 598 5.46 20.88 -9.35
CA GLU A 598 5.64 19.50 -9.81
C GLU A 598 4.63 19.13 -10.92
N LEU A 599 5.15 18.50 -11.98
CA LEU A 599 4.34 17.94 -13.05
C LEU A 599 4.80 16.50 -13.35
N GLU A 600 3.84 15.58 -13.46
CA GLU A 600 4.07 14.18 -13.85
C GLU A 600 3.15 13.84 -15.02
N LEU A 601 3.73 13.48 -16.17
CA LEU A 601 3.02 13.15 -17.41
C LEU A 601 3.30 11.70 -17.83
N LYS A 602 2.25 10.96 -18.21
CA LYS A 602 2.35 9.60 -18.76
C LYS A 602 1.52 9.43 -20.04
N GLY A 603 2.16 8.91 -21.10
CA GLY A 603 1.63 8.76 -22.46
C GLY A 603 2.13 9.86 -23.40
N ASP A 604 1.81 9.77 -24.70
CA ASP A 604 2.22 10.72 -25.73
C ASP A 604 1.50 12.08 -25.55
N ASN A 605 2.16 12.99 -24.84
CA ASN A 605 1.57 14.23 -24.31
C ASN A 605 2.28 15.50 -24.81
N ASN A 606 3.00 15.41 -25.92
CA ASN A 606 3.88 16.49 -26.38
C ASN A 606 3.12 17.81 -26.56
N ASN A 607 1.89 17.77 -27.10
CA ASN A 607 1.03 18.94 -27.25
C ASN A 607 0.69 19.64 -25.90
N ILE A 608 0.39 18.87 -24.85
CA ILE A 608 0.15 19.42 -23.51
C ILE A 608 1.43 20.04 -22.97
N LEU A 609 2.56 19.35 -23.12
CA LEU A 609 3.86 19.81 -22.67
C LEU A 609 4.25 21.13 -23.36
N HIS A 610 4.08 21.26 -24.68
CA HIS A 610 4.26 22.54 -25.39
C HIS A 610 3.30 23.62 -24.87
N SER A 611 2.00 23.34 -24.77
CA SER A 611 0.98 24.29 -24.32
C SER A 611 1.26 24.82 -22.89
N LEU A 612 1.78 23.98 -22.00
CA LEU A 612 2.27 24.39 -20.68
C LEU A 612 3.56 25.19 -20.78
N LEU A 613 4.55 24.73 -21.54
CA LEU A 613 5.87 25.35 -21.58
C LEU A 613 5.92 26.69 -22.34
N GLU A 614 4.96 26.96 -23.22
CA GLU A 614 4.79 28.28 -23.84
C GLU A 614 4.22 29.32 -22.87
N GLN A 615 3.53 28.90 -21.80
CA GLN A 615 2.99 29.82 -20.78
C GLN A 615 4.11 30.41 -19.90
N THR A 616 4.10 31.75 -19.79
CA THR A 616 5.19 32.54 -19.17
C THR A 616 5.40 32.30 -17.68
N ASN A 617 4.40 31.79 -16.94
CA ASN A 617 4.48 31.58 -15.49
C ASN A 617 5.06 30.21 -15.08
N VAL A 618 5.32 29.31 -16.04
CA VAL A 618 5.90 27.97 -15.82
C VAL A 618 7.40 28.01 -15.43
N ASN A 619 7.95 29.23 -15.29
CA ASN A 619 9.21 29.48 -14.60
C ASN A 619 9.28 28.93 -13.16
N ARG A 620 8.16 28.52 -12.55
CA ARG A 620 8.08 27.95 -11.19
C ARG A 620 8.24 26.43 -11.12
N LEU A 621 8.16 25.69 -12.23
CA LEU A 621 8.37 24.24 -12.20
C LEU A 621 9.77 23.90 -11.70
N ALA A 622 9.81 23.11 -10.64
CA ALA A 622 11.02 22.59 -10.00
C ALA A 622 11.27 21.12 -10.35
N LYS A 623 10.20 20.33 -10.55
CA LYS A 623 10.27 18.92 -10.94
C LYS A 623 9.35 18.59 -12.10
N VAL A 624 9.89 17.88 -13.08
CA VAL A 624 9.14 17.27 -14.17
C VAL A 624 9.47 15.77 -14.24
N THR A 625 8.42 14.96 -14.31
CA THR A 625 8.48 13.51 -14.51
C THR A 625 7.73 13.14 -15.78
N LEU A 626 8.36 12.33 -16.64
CA LEU A 626 7.84 11.96 -17.96
C LEU A 626 7.94 10.45 -18.17
N HIS A 627 6.93 9.83 -18.77
CA HIS A 627 6.88 8.40 -19.09
C HIS A 627 6.04 8.16 -20.35
N GLY A 628 6.52 7.40 -21.34
CA GLY A 628 5.79 7.18 -22.59
C GLY A 628 5.51 8.42 -23.43
N THR A 629 6.19 9.54 -23.14
CA THR A 629 5.97 10.85 -23.78
C THR A 629 6.64 11.00 -25.14
N LYS A 630 7.65 10.18 -25.47
CA LYS A 630 8.36 10.21 -26.76
C LYS A 630 8.83 11.63 -27.15
N LEU A 631 9.38 12.39 -26.19
CA LEU A 631 9.92 13.71 -26.45
C LEU A 631 11.08 13.63 -27.43
N LYS A 632 11.13 14.56 -28.38
CA LYS A 632 12.29 14.78 -29.24
C LYS A 632 13.23 15.80 -28.62
N LYS A 633 14.45 15.87 -29.16
CA LYS A 633 15.48 16.82 -28.74
C LYS A 633 15.00 18.27 -28.66
N GLY A 634 14.20 18.73 -29.64
CA GLY A 634 13.66 20.09 -29.66
C GLY A 634 12.70 20.40 -28.49
N ASP A 635 11.91 19.42 -28.08
CA ASP A 635 10.90 19.57 -27.03
C ASP A 635 11.59 19.66 -25.65
N LEU A 636 12.62 18.84 -25.47
CA LEU A 636 13.50 18.89 -24.29
C LEU A 636 14.23 20.24 -24.17
N GLN A 637 14.60 20.89 -25.27
CA GLN A 637 15.21 22.23 -25.25
C GLN A 637 14.27 23.32 -24.70
N VAL A 638 12.95 23.13 -24.76
CA VAL A 638 11.97 24.05 -24.16
C VAL A 638 11.94 23.87 -22.63
N LEU A 639 12.04 22.64 -22.14
CA LEU A 639 12.22 22.34 -20.71
C LEU A 639 13.57 22.85 -20.19
N ALA A 640 14.62 22.69 -20.99
CA ALA A 640 16.00 23.03 -20.64
C ALA A 640 16.20 24.50 -20.28
N LYS A 641 15.44 25.41 -20.90
CA LYS A 641 15.51 26.85 -20.67
C LYS A 641 14.75 27.32 -19.42
N LYS A 642 14.08 26.43 -18.67
CA LYS A 642 13.26 26.81 -17.51
C LYS A 642 14.14 27.15 -16.28
N PRO A 643 13.98 28.34 -15.68
CA PRO A 643 14.96 28.88 -14.74
C PRO A 643 14.99 28.18 -13.38
N ASN A 644 13.88 27.59 -12.90
CA ASN A 644 13.82 26.92 -11.58
C ASN A 644 13.80 25.40 -11.64
N MET A 645 14.02 24.79 -12.82
CA MET A 645 14.05 23.33 -12.95
C MET A 645 15.22 22.77 -12.12
N HIS A 646 14.90 21.97 -11.10
CA HIS A 646 15.85 21.35 -10.18
C HIS A 646 15.92 19.83 -10.33
N CYS A 647 14.85 19.23 -10.86
CA CYS A 647 14.62 17.79 -10.91
C CYS A 647 14.08 17.39 -12.30
N LEU A 648 14.75 16.49 -13.01
CA LEU A 648 14.24 15.89 -14.25
C LEU A 648 14.23 14.36 -14.12
N VAL A 649 13.07 13.75 -14.35
CA VAL A 649 12.87 12.31 -14.31
C VAL A 649 12.34 11.83 -15.67
N LEU A 650 13.19 11.16 -16.43
CA LEU A 650 12.89 10.52 -17.71
C LEU A 650 12.70 9.03 -17.48
N MET A 651 11.46 8.54 -17.51
CA MET A 651 11.13 7.12 -17.36
C MET A 651 11.01 6.44 -18.73
N ASP A 652 10.54 5.19 -18.75
CA ASP A 652 10.49 4.40 -19.98
C ASP A 652 9.67 5.07 -21.09
N GLU A 653 10.14 4.94 -22.34
CA GLU A 653 9.59 5.58 -23.55
C GLU A 653 9.37 7.11 -23.45
N SER A 654 10.07 7.81 -22.54
CA SER A 654 9.86 9.27 -22.35
C SER A 654 10.56 10.17 -23.37
N TYR A 655 11.61 9.68 -24.02
CA TYR A 655 12.46 10.43 -24.94
C TYR A 655 12.88 9.54 -26.12
N GLU A 656 12.82 10.08 -27.33
CA GLU A 656 13.11 9.41 -28.59
C GLU A 656 14.00 10.31 -29.46
N ASP A 657 15.21 9.84 -29.77
CA ASP A 657 16.20 10.52 -30.61
C ASP A 657 16.81 9.49 -31.57
N GLU A 658 17.05 9.90 -32.82
CA GLU A 658 17.52 9.01 -33.89
C GLU A 658 18.85 8.32 -33.55
N ASN A 659 19.68 8.93 -32.70
CA ASN A 659 20.97 8.40 -32.26
C ASN A 659 20.93 7.78 -30.85
N SER A 660 19.73 7.62 -30.26
CA SER A 660 19.55 7.19 -28.86
C SER A 660 20.35 8.04 -27.85
N GLN A 661 20.58 9.32 -28.17
CA GLN A 661 21.46 10.21 -27.43
C GLN A 661 20.69 11.33 -26.72
N LEU A 662 20.88 11.42 -25.40
CA LEU A 662 20.43 12.54 -24.57
C LEU A 662 21.57 13.56 -24.43
N SER A 663 21.48 14.69 -25.13
CA SER A 663 22.51 15.74 -25.13
C SER A 663 22.07 16.98 -24.37
N PHE A 664 22.90 17.44 -23.43
CA PHE A 664 22.74 18.70 -22.68
C PHE A 664 23.74 19.74 -23.23
N ASN A 665 23.22 20.83 -23.78
CA ASN A 665 24.02 21.87 -24.42
C ASN A 665 24.34 23.04 -23.46
N LYS A 666 25.20 23.96 -23.90
CA LYS A 666 25.59 25.15 -23.14
C LYS A 666 24.35 25.98 -22.74
N GLU A 667 24.34 26.48 -21.51
CA GLU A 667 23.26 27.28 -20.90
C GLU A 667 21.93 26.52 -20.68
N GLU A 668 21.85 25.24 -21.03
CA GLU A 668 20.71 24.39 -20.71
C GLU A 668 20.72 23.94 -19.23
N PHE A 669 19.53 23.84 -18.65
CA PHE A 669 19.28 23.36 -17.29
C PHE A 669 20.07 24.10 -16.18
N PRO A 670 20.03 25.45 -16.12
CA PRO A 670 20.91 26.29 -15.28
C PRO A 670 20.79 26.10 -13.75
N ARG A 671 19.75 25.38 -13.30
CA ARG A 671 19.50 25.07 -11.88
C ARG A 671 19.25 23.59 -11.59
N LEU A 672 19.36 22.69 -12.57
CA LEU A 672 19.14 21.25 -12.39
C LEU A 672 20.16 20.71 -11.38
N LYS A 673 19.68 19.92 -10.41
CA LYS A 673 20.48 19.28 -9.37
C LYS A 673 20.43 17.75 -9.45
N LEU A 674 19.29 17.21 -9.89
CA LEU A 674 19.04 15.77 -9.95
C LEU A 674 18.51 15.39 -11.33
N LEU A 675 19.22 14.50 -12.00
CA LEU A 675 18.80 13.86 -13.25
C LEU A 675 18.57 12.37 -13.00
N ILE A 676 17.38 11.88 -13.29
CA ILE A 676 17.06 10.45 -13.28
C ILE A 676 16.67 10.03 -14.69
N VAL A 677 17.39 9.05 -15.23
CA VAL A 677 17.11 8.43 -16.52
C VAL A 677 16.84 6.95 -16.27
N ASN A 678 15.64 6.50 -16.62
CA ASN A 678 15.18 5.12 -16.60
C ASN A 678 14.36 4.88 -17.87
N CYS A 679 14.97 5.23 -19.02
CA CYS A 679 14.42 5.10 -20.35
C CYS A 679 15.29 4.13 -21.15
N SER A 680 14.73 3.03 -21.66
CA SER A 680 15.55 2.07 -22.42
C SER A 680 16.03 2.56 -23.78
N ALA A 681 15.43 3.63 -24.32
CA ALA A 681 15.79 4.26 -25.59
C ALA A 681 16.99 5.23 -25.49
N ILE A 682 17.54 5.47 -24.30
CA ILE A 682 18.74 6.30 -24.12
C ILE A 682 19.94 5.37 -23.88
N GLU A 683 20.79 5.23 -24.88
CA GLU A 683 22.04 4.46 -24.82
C GLU A 683 23.26 5.36 -24.55
N SER A 684 23.17 6.67 -24.84
CA SER A 684 24.26 7.64 -24.63
C SER A 684 23.80 8.95 -23.99
N ILE A 685 24.60 9.51 -23.08
CA ILE A 685 24.37 10.83 -22.48
C ILE A 685 25.62 11.71 -22.65
N SER A 686 25.45 12.98 -23.07
CA SER A 686 26.54 13.93 -23.27
C SER A 686 26.25 15.33 -22.68
N PHE A 687 27.28 15.98 -22.14
CA PHE A 687 27.21 17.34 -21.57
C PHE A 687 28.28 18.26 -22.19
N THR A 688 27.90 19.34 -22.86
CA THR A 688 28.87 20.33 -23.36
C THR A 688 29.37 21.27 -22.24
N ASP A 689 30.44 22.02 -22.48
CA ASP A 689 30.85 23.10 -21.58
C ASP A 689 29.69 24.07 -21.28
N GLY A 690 29.54 24.45 -20.01
CA GLY A 690 28.45 25.29 -19.51
C GLY A 690 27.06 24.65 -19.46
N ALA A 691 26.91 23.34 -19.71
CA ALA A 691 25.65 22.60 -19.54
C ALA A 691 25.40 22.24 -18.06
N ALA A 692 24.13 22.31 -17.62
CA ALA A 692 23.67 21.86 -16.30
C ALA A 692 24.61 22.16 -15.09
N PRO A 693 25.10 23.41 -14.91
CA PRO A 693 26.24 23.76 -14.04
C PRO A 693 25.99 23.59 -12.52
N LYS A 694 24.81 23.10 -12.12
CA LYS A 694 24.45 22.80 -10.73
C LYS A 694 24.09 21.34 -10.49
N LEU A 695 24.26 20.47 -11.49
CA LEU A 695 23.92 19.06 -11.40
C LEU A 695 24.78 18.38 -10.32
N GLU A 696 24.13 17.82 -9.31
CA GLU A 696 24.77 17.20 -8.14
C GLU A 696 24.72 15.67 -8.20
N GLU A 697 23.67 15.11 -8.82
CA GLU A 697 23.45 13.67 -8.89
C GLU A 697 22.83 13.24 -10.23
N ILE A 698 23.39 12.17 -10.82
CA ILE A 698 22.80 11.46 -11.96
C ILE A 698 22.51 10.02 -11.53
N THR A 699 21.25 9.59 -11.70
CA THR A 699 20.85 8.18 -11.61
C THR A 699 20.45 7.68 -12.99
N TRP A 700 21.22 6.75 -13.56
CA TRP A 700 20.93 6.16 -14.86
C TRP A 700 20.70 4.65 -14.74
N THR A 701 19.46 4.26 -15.03
CA THR A 701 19.02 2.88 -15.19
C THR A 701 18.94 2.56 -16.68
N PHE A 702 19.59 1.49 -17.12
CA PHE A 702 19.77 1.16 -18.53
C PHE A 702 19.75 -0.34 -18.81
N ASN A 703 19.36 -0.70 -20.03
CA ASN A 703 19.56 -2.04 -20.59
C ASN A 703 20.96 -2.13 -21.20
N ARG A 704 21.31 -1.14 -22.02
CA ARG A 704 22.61 -0.94 -22.67
C ARG A 704 23.06 0.50 -22.44
N MET A 705 24.37 0.67 -22.31
CA MET A 705 25.04 1.96 -22.16
C MET A 705 26.23 1.93 -23.12
N ASP A 706 26.30 2.90 -24.02
CA ASP A 706 27.38 3.05 -24.99
C ASP A 706 28.34 4.17 -24.58
N SER A 707 27.83 5.32 -24.12
CA SER A 707 28.67 6.43 -23.66
C SER A 707 28.06 7.30 -22.56
N LEU A 708 28.93 7.89 -21.74
CA LEU A 708 28.64 8.99 -20.83
C LEU A 708 29.81 9.97 -20.92
N SER A 709 29.63 11.11 -21.58
CA SER A 709 30.72 12.06 -21.88
C SER A 709 30.41 13.48 -21.41
N GLY A 710 31.45 14.29 -21.20
CA GLY A 710 31.26 15.67 -20.76
C GLY A 710 31.00 15.84 -19.27
N ILE A 711 31.13 14.78 -18.46
CA ILE A 711 30.96 14.83 -17.00
C ILE A 711 32.00 15.74 -16.34
N GLU A 712 33.15 15.93 -16.99
CA GLU A 712 34.19 16.89 -16.65
C GLU A 712 33.73 18.36 -16.70
N ASN A 713 32.66 18.64 -17.45
CA ASN A 713 32.05 19.97 -17.53
C ASN A 713 31.03 20.25 -16.39
N LEU A 714 30.84 19.31 -15.46
CA LEU A 714 29.84 19.39 -14.39
C LEU A 714 30.48 19.69 -13.01
N PRO A 715 30.76 20.96 -12.66
CA PRO A 715 31.59 21.33 -11.50
C PRO A 715 30.97 21.03 -10.13
N LYS A 716 29.71 20.59 -10.08
CA LYS A 716 28.98 20.24 -8.84
C LYS A 716 28.59 18.78 -8.72
N LEU A 717 28.94 17.94 -9.69
CA LEU A 717 28.52 16.54 -9.74
C LEU A 717 29.18 15.77 -8.59
N LYS A 718 28.39 15.32 -7.61
CA LYS A 718 28.84 14.61 -6.41
C LYS A 718 28.60 13.11 -6.46
N ARG A 719 27.63 12.64 -7.26
CA ARG A 719 27.15 11.25 -7.21
C ARG A 719 26.72 10.75 -8.57
N LEU A 720 27.24 9.57 -8.93
CA LEU A 720 26.76 8.77 -10.05
C LEU A 720 26.15 7.46 -9.52
N VAL A 721 24.91 7.17 -9.90
CA VAL A 721 24.22 5.92 -9.61
C VAL A 721 23.90 5.22 -10.92
N PHE A 722 24.39 4.00 -11.07
CA PHE A 722 24.20 3.21 -12.29
C PHE A 722 23.46 1.91 -11.95
N ILE A 723 22.39 1.63 -12.69
CA ILE A 723 21.53 0.45 -12.50
C ILE A 723 21.36 -0.28 -13.83
N GLY A 724 22.21 -1.28 -14.10
CA GLY A 724 22.23 -1.97 -15.39
C GLY A 724 23.15 -3.19 -15.37
N ASP A 725 23.31 -3.85 -16.51
CA ASP A 725 24.04 -5.13 -16.59
C ASP A 725 25.56 -4.95 -16.73
N TYR A 726 26.00 -3.93 -17.49
CA TYR A 726 27.40 -3.65 -17.79
C TYR A 726 27.67 -2.16 -18.08
N ILE A 727 28.66 -1.56 -17.40
CA ILE A 727 29.21 -0.23 -17.74
C ILE A 727 30.42 -0.43 -18.67
N PRO A 728 30.51 0.24 -19.84
CA PRO A 728 31.67 0.21 -20.74
C PRO A 728 32.99 0.56 -20.05
N TYR A 729 34.10 0.03 -20.60
CA TYR A 729 35.43 0.32 -20.07
C TYR A 729 35.78 1.81 -20.17
N GLN A 730 35.48 2.44 -21.31
CA GLN A 730 35.72 3.86 -21.57
C GLN A 730 35.10 4.75 -20.48
N VAL A 731 33.78 4.58 -20.25
CA VAL A 731 33.04 5.29 -19.20
C VAL A 731 33.65 5.09 -17.81
N ARG A 732 34.19 3.91 -17.49
CA ARG A 732 34.87 3.69 -16.20
C ARG A 732 36.18 4.48 -16.10
N ASP A 733 36.95 4.57 -17.17
CA ASP A 733 38.22 5.31 -17.19
C ASP A 733 37.99 6.82 -17.19
N ASP A 734 37.00 7.29 -17.95
CA ASP A 734 36.55 8.69 -17.94
C ASP A 734 36.13 9.10 -16.50
N ILE A 735 35.37 8.26 -15.79
CA ILE A 735 34.98 8.54 -14.39
C ILE A 735 36.16 8.38 -13.40
N LYS A 736 37.13 7.48 -13.61
CA LYS A 736 38.32 7.36 -12.72
C LYS A 736 39.13 8.66 -12.62
N SER A 737 39.08 9.50 -13.64
CA SER A 737 39.70 10.83 -13.62
C SER A 737 39.07 11.81 -12.62
N HIS A 738 37.87 11.50 -12.11
CA HIS A 738 37.07 12.35 -11.23
C HIS A 738 37.01 11.80 -9.79
N PRO A 739 37.36 12.61 -8.75
CA PRO A 739 37.44 12.16 -7.37
C PRO A 739 36.07 12.11 -6.66
N MET A 740 35.09 11.42 -7.26
CA MET A 740 33.69 11.40 -6.79
C MET A 740 33.20 9.98 -6.42
N PRO A 741 32.33 9.83 -5.40
CA PRO A 741 31.79 8.53 -5.00
C PRO A 741 30.76 7.97 -5.99
N ILE A 742 31.10 6.84 -6.61
CA ILE A 742 30.24 6.09 -7.54
C ILE A 742 29.46 5.00 -6.79
N VAL A 743 28.18 4.80 -7.12
CA VAL A 743 27.37 3.68 -6.66
C VAL A 743 26.83 2.88 -7.85
N PHE A 744 27.53 1.80 -8.23
CA PHE A 744 27.04 0.84 -9.23
C PHE A 744 26.21 -0.26 -8.57
N THR A 745 25.03 -0.53 -9.12
CA THR A 745 24.17 -1.66 -8.75
C THR A 745 23.89 -2.48 -10.01
N ARG A 746 24.27 -3.75 -10.03
CA ARG A 746 23.98 -4.63 -11.15
C ARG A 746 22.50 -5.02 -11.15
N ARG A 747 21.82 -4.99 -12.31
CA ARG A 747 20.49 -5.59 -12.45
C ARG A 747 20.56 -7.10 -12.24
N VAL A 748 19.49 -7.66 -11.69
CA VAL A 748 19.25 -9.11 -11.63
C VAL A 748 17.96 -9.35 -12.40
N MET A 749 18.10 -9.71 -13.68
CA MET A 749 16.97 -10.16 -14.50
C MET A 749 16.63 -11.61 -14.14
N PRO A 750 15.35 -11.97 -13.92
CA PRO A 750 14.94 -13.36 -14.02
C PRO A 750 15.18 -13.85 -15.45
N GLN A 751 15.58 -15.11 -15.62
CA GLN A 751 15.81 -15.67 -16.95
C GLN A 751 14.50 -15.69 -17.74
N LYS A 752 14.52 -15.12 -18.95
CA LYS A 752 13.46 -15.35 -19.93
C LYS A 752 13.40 -16.84 -20.27
N GLN A 753 12.20 -17.36 -20.33
CA GLN A 753 11.88 -18.55 -21.09
C GLN A 753 10.93 -18.06 -22.19
N ASP A 754 11.25 -18.37 -23.44
CA ASP A 754 10.54 -17.83 -24.60
C ASP A 754 9.19 -18.54 -24.76
N ASP A 755 8.10 -17.79 -24.66
CA ASP A 755 6.77 -18.14 -25.17
C ASP A 755 6.19 -16.85 -25.79
N GLU A 756 5.73 -16.94 -27.03
CA GLU A 756 5.07 -15.84 -27.74
C GLU A 756 3.60 -15.78 -27.33
N ASP A 757 3.21 -14.72 -26.60
CA ASP A 757 1.83 -14.22 -26.61
C ASP A 757 1.80 -12.74 -26.22
N HIS A 758 0.96 -11.95 -26.91
CA HIS A 758 0.79 -10.52 -26.68
C HIS A 758 -0.23 -10.25 -25.58
N ASP A 759 0.17 -9.68 -24.43
CA ASP A 759 -0.77 -9.04 -23.48
C ASP A 759 -0.12 -7.93 -22.61
N ASP A 760 -0.90 -6.89 -22.32
CA ASP A 760 -0.47 -5.56 -21.84
C ASP A 760 -0.30 -5.46 -20.31
N THR A 761 0.64 -6.24 -19.74
CA THR A 761 0.87 -6.28 -18.28
C THR A 761 2.25 -5.78 -17.79
N ARG A 762 3.10 -5.24 -18.67
CA ARG A 762 4.46 -4.75 -18.31
C ARG A 762 4.52 -3.48 -17.45
N SER A 763 3.43 -2.72 -17.31
CA SER A 763 3.50 -1.36 -16.73
C SER A 763 3.58 -1.28 -15.19
N SER A 764 3.42 -2.40 -14.47
CA SER A 764 3.28 -2.42 -13.00
C SER A 764 4.59 -2.35 -12.19
N PHE A 765 5.74 -2.64 -12.79
CA PHE A 765 7.03 -2.65 -12.08
C PHE A 765 7.78 -1.29 -12.08
N LEU A 766 7.42 -0.37 -12.98
CA LEU A 766 8.18 0.88 -13.20
C LEU A 766 7.64 2.10 -12.43
N SER A 767 6.36 2.10 -12.00
CA SER A 767 5.82 3.18 -11.16
C SER A 767 6.53 3.31 -9.80
N CYS A 768 7.25 2.26 -9.38
CA CYS A 768 8.07 2.22 -8.17
C CYS A 768 9.31 3.12 -8.16
N PHE A 769 9.78 3.59 -9.33
CA PHE A 769 11.09 4.25 -9.43
C PHE A 769 11.06 5.75 -9.74
N SER A 770 10.02 6.25 -10.41
CA SER A 770 9.77 7.71 -10.57
C SER A 770 9.62 8.39 -9.20
N ASN A 771 8.85 7.70 -8.37
CA ASN A 771 8.19 8.28 -7.22
C ASN A 771 9.21 8.33 -6.05
N ASN A 772 10.03 7.28 -5.83
CA ASN A 772 11.50 7.23 -6.00
C ASN A 772 12.42 8.36 -5.49
N CYS A 773 12.15 9.58 -5.96
CA CYS A 773 13.08 10.72 -5.97
C CYS A 773 12.34 12.06 -5.79
N VAL A 774 11.26 12.08 -5.01
CA VAL A 774 10.40 13.27 -4.85
C VAL A 774 10.97 14.30 -3.87
N GLY A 775 11.75 13.92 -2.86
CA GLY A 775 12.29 14.88 -1.88
C GLY A 775 13.82 15.03 -1.85
N ARG A 776 14.55 14.67 -2.92
CA ARG A 776 15.93 15.22 -3.11
C ARG A 776 15.92 16.51 -3.94
N CYS A 777 14.73 17.01 -4.21
CA CYS A 777 14.39 18.21 -4.96
C CYS A 777 13.47 19.06 -4.07
#